data_AF-A0A0J9XND7-F1
#
_entry.id   AF-A0A0J9XND7-F1
#
_cell.length_a   1.000
_cell.length_b   1.000
_cell.length_c   1.000
_cell.angle_alpha   90.00
_cell.angle_beta   90.00
_cell.angle_gamma   90.00
#
_symmetry.space_group_name_H-M   'P 1'
#
loop_
_entity.id
_entity.type
_entity.pdbx_description
1 polymer ?
#
loop_
_entity_poly.entity_id
_entity_poly.type
_entity_poly.pdbx_seq_one_letter_code
_entity_poly.pdbx_strand_id
1 'polypeptide(L)'
;MAEFSFPFEPYDIQVSLMRSIISCINEGKIGILESPTGTGKSMSIICATLTWLETFEAERKVNLEKQLKTVEDVGKDDDWLNAHIKKVKAVEDAKEFYSELENDQKIEERIQKALKNLTVERKRKLLNDEDIEGKNDDDETDDILDEDFTNDQLAKKIEEPTPTCTKVIYATRTHSQLLQFAEEITKTRFQPRVVTLGSRQHLCINESVRALQKTNLMTERCNELRDNKASEKRQKDDDDKYVAKACKGSCPFARSDAIEDLCDQILASKLSSTPQLVDYSKKISACPYFASRKSVAYSQLVLLPYQILFQEEARKAWGIELKGNVIVIDEAHNLLETITNSHFVTLHAKELKSVLSTLDVYLNRFQSRLTPVHKKYLRQLSTIVDLLLAYMNHALDKNKDFVETMTSFAGKAYLAQYKLDILLKYIEETHLIMKLSKFSKRLDGQHNKKVDSTYEFRVEHLLRTKDSSNESQNIFESACSTSQPLVEERTIASALCAFQQFLQMLMLNYKDGRLIVECSSGKDEARISYYLINPASQLGDIIKQCRSLILIGGTMEPSEILIRSLTMCCKVDPSKDLIRRSFGHVIKDNQLLALTITNVSNMKLIFTHGKRETQAILNLLVMTLERIAGAVPNGMIVFFPSYAYLEEFIKKTTIHALRKAKPLFIERRNSFSGLFNEFAKLARTVKGALLLAVVGGKLSEGINFSDELGRTVVVIGLPYMNNQNIIVKEKMKFMQSEFGPNSDTEYYESKCMHAINQSIGRVIRHCNDYAAIVLIDLRYKSERILRDLPAWIKPRLYNANNLDDGIQHLQRFFKSMDNSIQKKILDK
;
A
#
# COMPACT_ATOMS: atom_id res chain seq x y z
N MET A 1 -10.86 4.22 36.77
CA MET A 1 -10.97 4.52 35.32
C MET A 1 -10.19 3.44 34.59
N ALA A 2 -10.72 2.87 33.50
CA ALA A 2 -10.00 1.84 32.75
C ALA A 2 -8.66 2.41 32.24
N GLU A 3 -7.56 1.65 32.40
CA GLU A 3 -6.19 2.01 31.99
C GLU A 3 -6.11 2.44 30.51
N PHE A 4 -7.00 1.88 29.69
CA PHE A 4 -7.19 2.23 28.29
C PHE A 4 -8.65 2.64 28.10
N SER A 5 -8.87 3.69 27.30
CA SER A 5 -10.24 4.14 26.97
C SER A 5 -10.86 3.31 25.85
N PHE A 6 -10.89 2.00 26.07
CA PHE A 6 -11.47 1.03 25.15
C PHE A 6 -13.01 1.17 25.16
N PRO A 7 -13.69 1.13 24.01
CA PRO A 7 -15.14 1.34 23.95
C PRO A 7 -15.98 0.24 24.61
N PHE A 8 -15.37 -0.90 24.92
CA PHE A 8 -15.97 -2.08 25.56
C PHE A 8 -15.01 -2.62 26.62
N GLU A 9 -15.42 -3.67 27.34
CA GLU A 9 -14.48 -4.42 28.19
C GLU A 9 -13.43 -5.14 27.32
N PRO A 10 -12.14 -4.79 27.43
CA PRO A 10 -11.11 -5.38 26.59
C PRO A 10 -10.75 -6.79 27.07
N TYR A 11 -10.46 -7.69 26.13
CA TYR A 11 -9.89 -9.01 26.45
C TYR A 11 -8.47 -8.87 26.99
N ASP A 12 -8.00 -9.83 27.79
CA ASP A 12 -6.64 -9.84 28.35
C ASP A 12 -5.56 -9.71 27.27
N ILE A 13 -5.75 -10.35 26.12
CA ILE A 13 -4.82 -10.26 24.99
C ILE A 13 -4.78 -8.85 24.39
N GLN A 14 -5.90 -8.12 24.39
CA GLN A 14 -5.98 -6.74 23.91
C GLN A 14 -5.25 -5.81 24.88
N VAL A 15 -5.45 -6.01 26.19
CA VAL A 15 -4.72 -5.26 27.23
C VAL A 15 -3.21 -5.50 27.12
N SER A 16 -2.80 -6.76 26.93
CA SER A 16 -1.39 -7.13 26.75
C SER A 16 -0.77 -6.49 25.49
N LEU A 17 -1.53 -6.47 24.38
CA LEU A 17 -1.13 -5.78 23.15
C LEU A 17 -0.99 -4.27 23.38
N MET A 18 -1.99 -3.63 24.00
CA MET A 18 -1.98 -2.19 24.25
C MET A 18 -0.81 -1.78 25.15
N ARG A 19 -0.56 -2.52 26.25
CA ARG A 19 0.60 -2.29 27.12
C ARG A 19 1.93 -2.46 26.39
N SER A 20 2.04 -3.48 25.52
CA SER A 20 3.25 -3.72 24.74
C SER A 20 3.53 -2.59 23.73
N ILE A 21 2.48 -2.04 23.10
CA ILE A 21 2.60 -0.88 22.21
C ILE A 21 3.12 0.33 23.01
N ILE A 22 2.50 0.66 24.15
CA ILE A 22 2.92 1.81 24.96
C ILE A 22 4.34 1.66 25.50
N SER A 23 4.71 0.49 26.05
CA SER A 23 6.08 0.22 26.51
C SER A 23 7.09 0.41 25.37
N CYS A 24 6.79 -0.09 24.17
CA CYS A 24 7.67 0.08 23.01
C CYS A 24 7.84 1.56 22.62
N ILE A 25 6.76 2.35 22.67
CA ILE A 25 6.81 3.78 22.34
C ILE A 25 7.58 4.57 23.41
N ASN A 26 7.39 4.25 24.68
CA ASN A 26 8.06 4.90 25.80
C ASN A 26 9.56 4.61 25.82
N GLU A 27 9.94 3.37 25.51
CA GLU A 27 11.36 2.96 25.41
C GLU A 27 12.03 3.39 24.10
N GLY A 28 11.28 3.94 23.14
CA GLY A 28 11.80 4.35 21.83
C GLY A 28 12.29 3.19 20.96
N LYS A 29 11.72 1.99 21.14
CA LYS A 29 12.17 0.75 20.49
C LYS A 29 11.37 0.42 19.23
N ILE A 30 11.83 -0.59 18.50
CA ILE A 30 11.13 -1.20 17.38
C ILE A 30 10.27 -2.36 17.89
N GLY A 31 8.95 -2.27 17.73
CA GLY A 31 8.01 -3.31 18.12
C GLY A 31 7.69 -4.22 16.94
N ILE A 32 7.95 -5.52 17.03
CA ILE A 32 7.43 -6.53 16.10
C ILE A 32 6.35 -7.31 16.84
N LEU A 33 5.09 -6.99 16.54
CA LEU A 33 3.93 -7.46 17.28
C LEU A 33 3.04 -8.31 16.37
N GLU A 34 2.75 -9.56 16.77
CA GLU A 34 1.77 -10.42 16.11
C GLU A 34 0.46 -10.44 16.88
N SER A 35 -0.62 -9.98 16.27
CA SER A 35 -1.98 -10.05 16.83
C SER A 35 -2.91 -10.72 15.83
N PRO A 36 -3.37 -11.96 16.09
CA PRO A 36 -4.21 -12.72 15.17
C PRO A 36 -5.46 -11.96 14.69
N THR A 37 -5.99 -12.33 13.53
CA THR A 37 -7.23 -11.78 12.99
C THR A 37 -8.41 -12.01 13.95
N GLY A 38 -9.38 -11.09 13.97
CA GLY A 38 -10.57 -11.23 14.83
C GLY A 38 -10.36 -10.93 16.32
N THR A 39 -9.17 -10.50 16.72
CA THR A 39 -8.83 -10.13 18.11
C THR A 39 -9.13 -8.66 18.46
N GLY A 40 -9.60 -7.85 17.51
CA GLY A 40 -9.78 -6.40 17.71
C GLY A 40 -8.47 -5.60 17.63
N LYS A 41 -7.54 -6.03 16.77
CA LYS A 41 -6.23 -5.40 16.54
C LYS A 41 -6.32 -3.89 16.29
N SER A 42 -7.12 -3.46 15.30
CA SER A 42 -7.24 -2.06 14.90
C SER A 42 -7.69 -1.17 16.06
N MET A 43 -8.75 -1.57 16.76
CA MET A 43 -9.21 -0.89 17.98
C MET A 43 -8.14 -0.84 19.09
N SER A 44 -7.38 -1.92 19.28
CA SER A 44 -6.30 -1.96 20.29
C SER A 44 -5.16 -1.01 19.93
N ILE A 45 -4.79 -0.92 18.65
CA ILE A 45 -3.81 0.06 18.16
C ILE A 45 -4.30 1.48 18.42
N ILE A 46 -5.55 1.80 18.04
CA ILE A 46 -6.15 3.13 18.23
C ILE A 46 -6.11 3.52 19.71
N CYS A 47 -6.60 2.63 20.59
CA CYS A 47 -6.67 2.92 22.01
C CYS A 47 -5.28 3.09 22.62
N ALA A 48 -4.29 2.26 22.25
CA ALA A 48 -2.94 2.38 22.76
C ALA A 48 -2.23 3.67 22.31
N THR A 49 -2.28 3.97 21.01
CA THR A 49 -1.54 5.12 20.46
C THR A 49 -2.16 6.46 20.83
N LEU A 50 -3.50 6.56 20.87
CA LEU A 50 -4.18 7.79 21.26
C LEU A 50 -4.14 8.02 22.77
N THR A 51 -4.23 6.97 23.59
CA THR A 51 -4.00 7.09 25.04
C THR A 51 -2.57 7.58 25.30
N TRP A 52 -1.57 7.00 24.61
CA TRP A 52 -0.20 7.47 24.70
C TRP A 52 -0.07 8.94 24.28
N LEU A 53 -0.68 9.34 23.16
CA LEU A 53 -0.58 10.71 22.65
C LEU A 53 -1.19 11.73 23.62
N GLU A 54 -2.41 11.48 24.13
CA GLU A 54 -3.05 12.36 25.13
C GLU A 54 -2.19 12.48 26.40
N THR A 55 -1.64 11.37 26.88
CA THR A 55 -0.81 11.33 28.09
C THR A 55 0.51 12.08 27.86
N PHE A 56 1.14 11.83 26.70
CA PHE A 56 2.41 12.46 26.33
C PHE A 56 2.27 13.97 26.15
N GLU A 57 1.22 14.46 25.46
CA GLU A 57 0.98 15.89 25.30
C GLU A 57 0.71 16.57 26.64
N ALA A 58 -0.07 15.94 27.53
CA ALA A 58 -0.34 16.47 28.87
C ALA A 58 0.93 16.52 29.74
N GLU A 59 1.72 15.45 29.78
CA GLU A 59 2.99 15.40 30.51
C GLU A 59 4.01 16.38 29.95
N ARG A 60 4.12 16.49 28.61
CA ARG A 60 5.01 17.44 27.94
C ARG A 60 4.67 18.87 28.35
N LYS A 61 3.39 19.26 28.31
CA LYS A 61 2.93 20.60 28.69
C LYS A 61 3.27 20.92 30.14
N VAL A 62 2.98 20.00 31.07
CA VAL A 62 3.29 20.17 32.49
C VAL A 62 4.81 20.26 32.73
N ASN A 63 5.60 19.45 32.01
CA ASN A 63 7.06 19.50 32.12
C ASN A 63 7.64 20.80 31.59
N LEU A 64 7.17 21.31 30.45
CA LEU A 64 7.56 22.61 29.91
C LEU A 64 7.26 23.73 30.90
N GLU A 65 6.05 23.76 31.47
CA GLU A 65 5.66 24.75 32.49
C GLU A 65 6.52 24.67 33.77
N LYS A 66 6.91 23.47 34.20
CA LYS A 66 7.81 23.27 35.36
C LYS A 66 9.25 23.70 35.06
N GLN A 67 9.78 23.34 33.88
CA GLN A 67 11.13 23.70 33.47
C GLN A 67 11.26 25.21 33.32
N LEU A 68 10.23 25.87 32.79
CA LEU A 68 10.19 27.32 32.67
C LEU A 68 10.28 28.01 34.03
N LYS A 69 9.47 27.57 35.01
CA LYS A 69 9.55 28.07 36.40
C LYS A 69 10.93 27.84 37.03
N THR A 70 11.52 26.68 36.78
CA THR A 70 12.84 26.33 37.30
C THR A 70 13.93 27.24 36.73
N VAL A 71 13.85 27.60 35.45
CA VAL A 71 14.78 28.55 34.81
C VAL A 71 14.62 29.96 35.40
N GLU A 72 13.39 30.40 35.64
CA GLU A 72 13.11 31.70 36.26
C GLU A 72 13.70 31.81 37.68
N ASP A 73 13.78 30.70 38.40
CA ASP A 73 14.32 30.61 39.76
C ASP A 73 15.87 30.50 39.84
N VAL A 74 16.59 30.42 38.71
CA VAL A 74 18.07 30.30 38.69
C VAL A 74 18.72 31.63 39.12
N GLY A 75 19.09 31.74 40.40
CA GLY A 75 19.75 32.95 40.91
C GLY A 75 20.22 32.96 42.36
N LYS A 76 20.50 31.81 43.00
CA LYS A 76 20.90 31.76 44.44
C LYS A 76 22.03 30.79 44.76
N ASP A 77 23.18 30.87 44.08
CA ASP A 77 24.41 30.14 44.46
C ASP A 77 25.66 31.05 44.38
N ASP A 78 26.60 30.87 45.33
CA ASP A 78 27.75 31.73 45.66
C ASP A 78 28.96 31.69 44.67
N ASP A 79 28.81 31.10 43.47
CA ASP A 79 29.94 30.83 42.58
C ASP A 79 29.75 31.45 41.17
N TRP A 80 30.28 32.67 40.97
CA TRP A 80 29.87 33.58 39.89
C TRP A 80 30.05 33.05 38.45
N LEU A 81 31.12 32.28 38.19
CA LEU A 81 31.43 31.77 36.84
C LEU A 81 30.53 30.59 36.46
N ASN A 82 30.32 29.67 37.40
CA ASN A 82 29.40 28.53 37.25
C ASN A 82 27.95 29.00 37.17
N ALA A 83 27.59 30.03 37.93
CA ALA A 83 26.28 30.69 37.85
C ALA A 83 26.06 31.35 36.47
N HIS A 84 27.08 31.99 35.88
CA HIS A 84 26.96 32.61 34.56
C HIS A 84 26.77 31.58 33.44
N ILE A 85 27.54 30.48 33.44
CA ILE A 85 27.38 29.40 32.45
C ILE A 85 26.02 28.72 32.59
N LYS A 86 25.58 28.43 33.83
CA LYS A 86 24.24 27.89 34.10
C LYS A 86 23.14 28.85 33.64
N LYS A 87 23.31 30.16 33.85
CA LYS A 87 22.34 31.18 33.44
C LYS A 87 22.25 31.33 31.93
N VAL A 88 23.38 31.29 31.21
CA VAL A 88 23.37 31.34 29.73
C VAL A 88 22.67 30.11 29.15
N LYS A 89 22.99 28.90 29.64
CA LYS A 89 22.28 27.67 29.23
C LYS A 89 20.80 27.72 29.58
N ALA A 90 20.45 28.15 30.78
CA ALA A 90 19.06 28.27 31.20
C ALA A 90 18.28 29.25 30.31
N VAL A 91 18.90 30.37 29.90
CA VAL A 91 18.29 31.33 28.96
C VAL A 91 18.11 30.73 27.56
N GLU A 92 19.08 29.96 27.07
CA GLU A 92 18.94 29.23 25.80
C GLU A 92 17.82 28.17 25.87
N ASP A 93 17.80 27.36 26.92
CA ASP A 93 16.78 26.33 27.15
C ASP A 93 15.39 26.96 27.31
N ALA A 94 15.25 28.06 28.07
CA ALA A 94 13.98 28.78 28.19
C ALA A 94 13.51 29.35 26.86
N LYS A 95 14.41 29.83 26.00
CA LYS A 95 14.05 30.31 24.67
C LYS A 95 13.47 29.19 23.81
N GLU A 96 14.02 27.98 23.90
CA GLU A 96 13.48 26.80 23.22
C GLU A 96 12.10 26.42 23.76
N PHE A 97 11.92 26.39 25.09
CA PHE A 97 10.63 26.10 25.73
C PHE A 97 9.55 27.14 25.39
N TYR A 98 9.89 28.44 25.38
CA TYR A 98 8.98 29.50 24.96
C TYR A 98 8.54 29.33 23.51
N SER A 99 9.47 28.98 22.62
CA SER A 99 9.17 28.71 21.20
C SER A 99 8.22 27.52 21.04
N GLU A 100 8.37 26.46 21.83
CA GLU A 100 7.47 25.30 21.81
C GLU A 100 6.07 25.64 22.31
N LEU A 101 5.95 26.42 23.39
CA LEU A 101 4.65 26.87 23.91
C LEU A 101 3.93 27.82 22.94
N GLU A 102 4.66 28.74 22.31
CA GLU A 102 4.11 29.64 21.28
C GLU A 102 3.60 28.85 20.07
N ASN A 103 4.33 27.82 19.66
CA ASN A 103 3.91 26.90 18.61
C ASN A 103 2.58 26.20 18.96
N ASP A 104 2.48 25.63 20.17
CA ASP A 104 1.24 24.99 20.65
C ASP A 104 0.06 25.99 20.69
N GLN A 105 0.30 27.23 21.12
CA GLN A 105 -0.71 28.30 21.13
C GLN A 105 -1.20 28.66 19.72
N LYS A 106 -0.29 28.84 18.75
CA LYS A 106 -0.63 29.13 17.35
C LYS A 106 -1.51 28.03 16.73
N ILE A 107 -1.23 26.77 17.05
CA ILE A 107 -2.04 25.63 16.60
C ILE A 107 -3.45 25.71 17.21
N GLU A 108 -3.56 25.92 18.52
CA GLU A 108 -4.84 26.00 19.21
C GLU A 108 -5.70 27.17 18.71
N GLU A 109 -5.10 28.35 18.51
CA GLU A 109 -5.80 29.51 17.95
C GLU A 109 -6.38 29.24 16.56
N ARG A 110 -5.62 28.57 15.69
CA ARG A 110 -6.09 28.19 14.35
C ARG A 110 -7.27 27.21 14.44
N ILE A 111 -7.20 26.23 15.34
CA ILE A 111 -8.28 25.26 15.56
C ILE A 111 -9.53 25.96 16.09
N GLN A 112 -9.39 26.88 17.04
CA GLN A 112 -10.52 27.64 17.58
C GLN A 112 -11.17 28.52 16.50
N LYS A 113 -10.37 29.13 15.61
CA LYS A 113 -10.89 29.86 14.44
C LYS A 113 -11.67 28.94 13.50
N ALA A 114 -11.12 27.75 13.19
CA ALA A 114 -11.81 26.76 12.37
C ALA A 114 -13.15 26.29 12.96
N LEU A 115 -13.20 26.03 14.28
CA LEU A 115 -14.43 25.65 15.00
C LEU A 115 -15.47 26.78 15.06
N LYS A 116 -15.03 28.03 15.15
CA LYS A 116 -15.94 29.20 15.09
C LYS A 116 -16.52 29.40 13.69
N ASN A 117 -15.72 29.28 12.65
CA ASN A 117 -16.20 29.40 11.27
C ASN A 117 -17.28 28.34 10.94
N LEU A 118 -17.16 27.15 11.53
CA LEU A 118 -18.16 26.08 11.46
C LEU A 118 -19.51 26.42 12.11
N THR A 119 -19.52 27.14 13.23
CA THR A 119 -20.77 27.53 13.91
C THR A 119 -21.49 28.65 13.16
N VAL A 120 -20.75 29.52 12.48
CA VAL A 120 -21.31 30.56 11.59
C VAL A 120 -21.92 29.93 10.33
N GLU A 121 -21.29 28.93 9.71
CA GLU A 121 -21.90 28.15 8.62
C GLU A 121 -23.16 27.40 9.07
N ARG A 122 -23.20 26.83 10.28
CA ARG A 122 -24.41 26.21 10.85
C ARG A 122 -25.55 27.21 11.01
N LYS A 123 -25.26 28.41 11.52
CA LYS A 123 -26.25 29.49 11.62
C LYS A 123 -26.73 29.94 10.23
N ARG A 124 -25.82 30.12 9.27
CA ARG A 124 -26.19 30.48 7.88
C ARG A 124 -27.02 29.40 7.18
N LYS A 125 -26.73 28.11 7.39
CA LYS A 125 -27.56 27.01 6.82
C LYS A 125 -28.92 26.84 7.50
N LEU A 126 -29.04 27.14 8.78
CA LEU A 126 -30.33 27.15 9.48
C LEU A 126 -31.18 28.38 9.15
N LEU A 127 -30.55 29.48 8.74
CA LEU A 127 -31.23 30.72 8.32
C LEU A 127 -31.57 30.75 6.82
N ASN A 128 -30.86 29.99 5.97
CA ASN A 128 -31.08 29.99 4.53
C ASN A 128 -32.19 29.03 4.03
N ASP A 129 -32.91 28.33 4.93
CA ASP A 129 -34.12 27.57 4.56
C ASP A 129 -35.40 28.44 4.60
N GLU A 130 -35.30 29.71 5.03
CA GLU A 130 -36.39 30.70 4.96
C GLU A 130 -35.89 31.99 4.26
N ASP A 131 -36.34 32.17 3.02
CA ASP A 131 -36.39 33.39 2.20
C ASP A 131 -35.15 33.96 1.43
N ILE A 132 -35.23 33.76 0.09
CA ILE A 132 -35.27 34.76 -1.01
C ILE A 132 -33.99 35.52 -1.46
N GLU A 133 -33.74 35.34 -2.77
CA GLU A 133 -33.28 36.25 -3.84
C GLU A 133 -32.29 37.40 -3.56
N GLY A 134 -31.19 37.36 -4.33
CA GLY A 134 -30.72 38.49 -5.14
C GLY A 134 -30.11 39.70 -4.43
N LYS A 135 -28.79 39.84 -4.51
CA LYS A 135 -28.13 41.09 -4.91
C LYS A 135 -26.65 40.85 -5.23
N ASN A 136 -26.27 41.33 -6.42
CA ASN A 136 -24.89 41.66 -6.77
C ASN A 136 -24.46 42.82 -5.88
N ASP A 137 -23.25 42.78 -5.34
CA ASP A 137 -22.49 43.98 -5.02
C ASP A 137 -21.03 43.70 -5.34
N ASP A 138 -20.57 44.43 -6.36
CA ASP A 138 -19.18 44.68 -6.69
C ASP A 138 -18.56 45.51 -5.56
N ASP A 139 -17.36 45.16 -5.12
CA ASP A 139 -16.44 46.15 -4.56
C ASP A 139 -15.02 45.71 -4.90
N GLU A 140 -14.50 46.37 -5.94
CA GLU A 140 -13.10 46.46 -6.30
C GLU A 140 -12.36 47.23 -5.19
N THR A 141 -11.33 46.62 -4.62
CA THR A 141 -10.26 47.37 -3.98
C THR A 141 -8.95 46.99 -4.65
N ASP A 142 -8.46 47.94 -5.43
CA ASP A 142 -7.10 48.03 -5.96
C ASP A 142 -6.07 47.78 -4.86
N ASP A 143 -5.13 46.88 -5.11
CA ASP A 143 -3.78 46.99 -4.57
C ASP A 143 -2.75 46.80 -5.70
N ILE A 144 -2.10 47.92 -5.96
CA ILE A 144 -1.00 48.21 -6.87
C ILE A 144 0.18 47.27 -6.59
N LEU A 145 0.94 46.91 -7.64
CA LEU A 145 2.42 46.92 -7.65
C LEU A 145 2.98 46.65 -9.06
N ASP A 146 3.48 47.72 -9.67
CA ASP A 146 4.67 47.81 -10.55
C ASP A 146 5.90 47.16 -9.86
N GLU A 147 7.03 46.76 -10.44
CA GLU A 147 7.62 46.70 -11.77
C GLU A 147 8.85 45.74 -11.64
N ASP A 148 9.29 45.16 -12.76
CA ASP A 148 10.65 44.67 -13.06
C ASP A 148 11.29 43.46 -12.33
N PHE A 149 11.22 42.35 -13.06
CA PHE A 149 11.99 41.12 -12.87
C PHE A 149 13.49 41.35 -13.20
N THR A 150 14.30 41.60 -12.17
CA THR A 150 15.76 41.44 -12.23
C THR A 150 16.21 40.25 -11.39
N ASN A 151 17.30 39.63 -11.85
CA ASN A 151 17.68 38.24 -11.65
C ASN A 151 18.37 37.96 -10.29
N ASP A 152 17.91 38.57 -9.19
CA ASP A 152 18.65 38.59 -7.91
C ASP A 152 17.88 38.08 -6.67
N GLN A 153 16.77 37.35 -6.83
CA GLN A 153 16.07 36.73 -5.70
C GLN A 153 16.49 35.27 -5.46
N LEU A 154 17.74 35.08 -5.03
CA LEU A 154 18.17 33.94 -4.21
C LEU A 154 18.29 34.33 -2.72
N ALA A 155 17.67 35.44 -2.31
CA ALA A 155 17.32 35.68 -0.92
C ALA A 155 16.00 34.95 -0.64
N LYS A 156 16.09 33.73 -0.11
CA LYS A 156 14.95 33.06 0.55
C LYS A 156 14.34 34.06 1.53
N LYS A 157 13.10 34.52 1.28
CA LYS A 157 12.27 35.00 2.39
C LYS A 157 12.30 33.88 3.42
N ILE A 158 12.80 34.17 4.61
CA ILE A 158 12.76 33.25 5.74
C ILE A 158 11.28 33.18 6.10
N GLU A 159 10.55 32.27 5.46
CA GLU A 159 9.20 31.90 5.92
C GLU A 159 9.34 31.40 7.35
N GLU A 160 8.57 31.96 8.28
CA GLU A 160 8.50 31.44 9.65
C GLU A 160 8.20 29.93 9.59
N PRO A 161 8.88 29.12 10.41
CA PRO A 161 8.66 27.68 10.41
C PRO A 161 7.20 27.38 10.73
N THR A 162 6.54 26.59 9.87
CA THR A 162 5.15 26.21 10.09
C THR A 162 5.01 25.48 11.42
N PRO A 163 4.05 25.84 12.28
CA PRO A 163 3.87 25.22 13.59
C PRO A 163 3.54 23.73 13.45
N THR A 164 4.19 22.87 14.25
CA THR A 164 4.04 21.42 14.21
C THR A 164 3.80 20.81 15.60
N CYS A 165 3.03 19.72 15.66
CA CYS A 165 2.82 18.92 16.87
C CYS A 165 3.41 17.51 16.75
N THR A 166 3.48 16.77 17.87
CA THR A 166 3.83 15.35 17.88
C THR A 166 2.74 14.53 17.20
N LYS A 167 3.13 13.59 16.34
CA LYS A 167 2.21 12.85 15.47
C LYS A 167 2.34 11.35 15.64
N VAL A 168 1.20 10.67 15.50
CA VAL A 168 1.13 9.24 15.21
C VAL A 168 0.89 9.09 13.72
N ILE A 169 1.83 8.46 13.01
CA ILE A 169 1.73 8.15 11.59
C ILE A 169 1.30 6.70 11.46
N TYR A 170 0.08 6.47 10.97
CA TYR A 170 -0.46 5.13 10.76
C TYR A 170 -0.46 4.78 9.28
N ALA A 171 0.30 3.75 8.93
CA ALA A 171 0.53 3.31 7.57
C ALA A 171 -0.08 1.93 7.31
N THR A 172 -0.77 1.76 6.18
CA THR A 172 -1.34 0.46 5.76
C THR A 172 -1.11 0.16 4.28
N ARG A 173 -1.34 -1.10 3.89
CA ARG A 173 -1.19 -1.55 2.50
C ARG A 173 -2.28 -1.02 1.56
N THR A 174 -3.52 -0.86 2.05
CA THR A 174 -4.69 -0.55 1.18
C THR A 174 -5.51 0.64 1.67
N HIS A 175 -6.08 1.40 0.73
CA HIS A 175 -6.96 2.52 1.07
C HIS A 175 -8.23 2.09 1.81
N SER A 176 -8.77 0.90 1.55
CA SER A 176 -9.93 0.36 2.28
C SER A 176 -9.63 0.15 3.77
N GLN A 177 -8.41 -0.24 4.13
CA GLN A 177 -7.99 -0.38 5.53
C GLN A 177 -7.89 0.98 6.23
N LEU A 178 -7.42 2.02 5.53
CA LEU A 178 -7.39 3.38 6.09
C LEU A 178 -8.81 3.90 6.37
N LEU A 179 -9.77 3.61 5.49
CA LEU A 179 -11.18 3.97 5.70
C LEU A 179 -11.76 3.23 6.91
N GLN A 180 -11.54 1.92 7.01
CA GLN A 180 -11.97 1.14 8.17
C GLN A 180 -11.36 1.69 9.47
N PHE A 181 -10.08 2.02 9.46
CA PHE A 181 -9.41 2.60 10.63
C PHE A 181 -10.01 3.96 11.02
N ALA A 182 -10.28 4.84 10.05
CA ALA A 182 -10.92 6.12 10.29
C ALA A 182 -12.34 5.97 10.89
N GLU A 183 -13.11 4.98 10.43
CA GLU A 183 -14.42 4.64 10.99
C GLU A 183 -14.31 4.08 12.42
N GLU A 184 -13.31 3.25 12.70
CA GLU A 184 -13.11 2.70 14.05
C GLU A 184 -12.77 3.77 15.09
N ILE A 185 -12.07 4.84 14.72
CA ILE A 185 -11.79 5.98 15.62
C ILE A 185 -13.11 6.61 16.10
N THR A 186 -14.11 6.74 15.23
CA THR A 186 -15.41 7.35 15.58
C THR A 186 -16.19 6.57 16.64
N LYS A 187 -15.84 5.30 16.89
CA LYS A 187 -16.44 4.46 17.93
C LYS A 187 -15.81 4.69 19.31
N THR A 188 -14.71 5.43 19.37
CA THR A 188 -13.98 5.70 20.62
C THR A 188 -14.34 7.06 21.19
N ARG A 189 -13.92 7.34 22.44
CA ARG A 189 -14.05 8.69 23.03
C ARG A 189 -13.08 9.72 22.43
N PHE A 190 -12.06 9.26 21.70
CA PHE A 190 -10.99 10.11 21.23
C PHE A 190 -11.47 10.99 20.08
N GLN A 191 -11.05 12.26 20.08
CA GLN A 191 -11.32 13.22 19.00
C GLN A 191 -10.01 13.83 18.48
N PRO A 192 -9.07 13.01 17.98
CA PRO A 192 -7.81 13.53 17.48
C PRO A 192 -8.03 14.32 16.18
N ARG A 193 -7.09 15.22 15.87
CA ARG A 193 -7.03 15.86 14.54
C ARG A 193 -6.49 14.86 13.53
N VAL A 194 -7.37 14.31 12.70
CA VAL A 194 -7.05 13.25 11.73
C VAL A 194 -6.96 13.80 10.31
N VAL A 195 -5.93 13.41 9.59
CA VAL A 195 -5.84 13.61 8.14
C VAL A 195 -5.59 12.29 7.43
N THR A 196 -6.37 12.03 6.38
CA THR A 196 -6.19 10.87 5.51
C THR A 196 -5.53 11.29 4.19
N LEU A 197 -4.34 10.76 3.93
CA LEU A 197 -3.57 11.01 2.72
C LEU A 197 -3.90 9.99 1.63
N GLY A 198 -3.95 10.43 0.39
CA GLY A 198 -4.30 9.56 -0.74
C GLY A 198 -3.78 10.04 -2.09
N SER A 199 -3.56 9.11 -3.01
CA SER A 199 -3.08 9.48 -4.34
C SER A 199 -4.09 10.38 -5.08
N ARG A 200 -3.64 11.07 -6.14
CA ARG A 200 -4.53 11.83 -7.02
C ARG A 200 -5.67 10.99 -7.60
N GLN A 201 -5.50 9.68 -7.73
CA GLN A 201 -6.56 8.77 -8.19
C GLN A 201 -7.76 8.75 -7.23
N HIS A 202 -7.52 8.92 -5.93
CA HIS A 202 -8.57 8.87 -4.90
C HIS A 202 -9.09 10.25 -4.52
N LEU A 203 -8.24 11.29 -4.55
CA LEU A 203 -8.62 12.64 -4.12
C LEU A 203 -8.98 13.60 -5.25
N CYS A 204 -8.47 13.42 -6.49
CA CYS A 204 -8.70 14.42 -7.53
C CYS A 204 -10.18 14.49 -7.92
N ILE A 205 -10.74 15.71 -7.91
CA ILE A 205 -12.11 16.00 -8.33
C ILE A 205 -12.21 16.56 -9.76
N ASN A 206 -11.07 16.87 -10.40
CA ASN A 206 -11.04 17.37 -11.77
C ASN A 206 -11.20 16.23 -12.78
N GLU A 207 -12.32 16.21 -13.50
CA GLU A 207 -12.67 15.16 -14.47
C GLU A 207 -11.63 14.97 -15.58
N SER A 208 -11.04 16.06 -16.08
CA SER A 208 -10.01 16.00 -17.12
C SER A 208 -8.73 15.27 -16.66
N VAL A 209 -8.43 15.32 -15.36
CA VAL A 209 -7.29 14.60 -14.77
C VAL A 209 -7.69 13.15 -14.48
N ARG A 210 -8.90 12.92 -13.93
CA ARG A 210 -9.41 11.57 -13.63
C ARG A 210 -9.55 10.69 -14.86
N ALA A 211 -9.87 11.28 -16.02
CA ALA A 211 -10.00 10.55 -17.29
C ALA A 211 -8.73 9.79 -17.71
N LEU A 212 -7.55 10.18 -17.21
CA LEU A 212 -6.28 9.54 -17.57
C LEU A 212 -6.06 8.16 -16.93
N GLN A 213 -6.83 7.81 -15.88
CA GLN A 213 -6.82 6.56 -15.11
C GLN A 213 -5.49 6.16 -14.42
N LYS A 214 -4.32 6.40 -15.04
CA LYS A 214 -2.98 6.09 -14.50
C LYS A 214 -2.44 7.24 -13.63
N THR A 215 -1.98 6.91 -12.43
CA THR A 215 -1.47 7.86 -11.41
C THR A 215 -0.34 8.77 -11.89
N ASN A 216 0.62 8.23 -12.65
CA ASN A 216 1.75 9.01 -13.19
C ASN A 216 1.25 10.09 -14.17
N LEU A 217 0.34 9.72 -15.08
CA LEU A 217 -0.24 10.65 -16.05
C LEU A 217 -1.11 11.71 -15.36
N MET A 218 -1.86 11.32 -14.33
CA MET A 218 -2.63 12.26 -13.50
C MET A 218 -1.73 13.29 -12.82
N THR A 219 -0.56 12.88 -12.34
CA THR A 219 0.39 13.76 -11.65
C THR A 219 0.98 14.78 -12.61
N GLU A 220 1.48 14.32 -13.77
CA GLU A 220 1.99 15.21 -14.82
C GLU A 220 0.94 16.23 -15.28
N ARG A 221 -0.28 15.76 -15.59
CA ARG A 221 -1.37 16.64 -16.02
C ARG A 221 -1.77 17.65 -14.93
N CYS A 222 -1.77 17.23 -13.66
CA CYS A 222 -2.08 18.10 -12.54
C CYS A 222 -1.02 19.20 -12.35
N ASN A 223 0.27 18.88 -12.53
CA ASN A 223 1.34 19.85 -12.44
C ASN A 223 1.27 20.84 -13.61
N GLU A 224 1.04 20.36 -14.84
CA GLU A 224 0.83 21.22 -16.02
C GLU A 224 -0.28 22.26 -15.80
N LEU A 225 -1.43 21.84 -15.25
CA LEU A 225 -2.55 22.73 -14.95
C LEU A 225 -2.26 23.73 -13.81
N ARG A 226 -1.22 23.50 -13.01
CA ARG A 226 -0.80 24.40 -11.94
C ARG A 226 0.25 25.39 -12.45
N ASP A 227 1.20 24.92 -13.24
CA ASP A 227 2.33 25.74 -13.71
C ASP A 227 1.88 26.75 -14.78
N ASN A 228 0.78 26.47 -15.50
CA ASN A 228 0.11 27.45 -16.37
C ASN A 228 -0.53 28.64 -15.61
N LYS A 229 -0.61 28.61 -14.27
CA LYS A 229 -0.94 29.82 -13.49
C LYS A 229 0.22 30.82 -13.44
N ALA A 230 1.46 30.38 -13.70
CA ALA A 230 2.65 31.22 -13.60
C ALA A 230 3.05 31.90 -14.93
N SER A 231 2.36 31.59 -16.04
CA SER A 231 2.67 32.10 -17.39
C SER A 231 1.64 33.09 -17.92
N GLU A 232 1.23 34.06 -17.10
CA GLU A 232 0.52 35.25 -17.56
C GLU A 232 1.50 36.22 -18.25
N LYS A 233 1.94 35.89 -19.47
CA LYS A 233 2.57 36.89 -20.33
C LYS A 233 1.47 37.75 -20.96
N ARG A 234 1.31 38.97 -20.45
CA ARG A 234 0.55 40.05 -21.10
C ARG A 234 1.20 40.33 -22.45
N GLN A 235 0.46 40.18 -23.55
CA GLN A 235 0.91 40.60 -24.87
C GLN A 235 0.09 41.84 -25.25
N LYS A 236 0.77 42.95 -25.59
CA LYS A 236 0.11 44.15 -26.14
C LYS A 236 -0.40 43.81 -27.54
N ASP A 237 -1.67 44.07 -27.82
CA ASP A 237 -2.17 44.25 -29.18
C ASP A 237 -1.91 45.70 -29.64
N ASP A 238 -1.88 45.93 -30.95
CA ASP A 238 -1.52 47.19 -31.63
C ASP A 238 -2.35 48.44 -31.24
N ASP A 239 -3.41 48.29 -30.42
CA ASP A 239 -4.31 49.37 -29.98
C ASP A 239 -4.20 49.73 -28.48
N ASP A 240 -3.11 49.37 -27.81
CA ASP A 240 -2.75 49.82 -26.46
C ASP A 240 -3.81 49.54 -25.36
N LYS A 241 -4.66 48.52 -25.55
CA LYS A 241 -5.60 48.01 -24.54
C LYS A 241 -5.19 46.63 -24.03
N TYR A 242 -4.96 46.51 -22.72
CA TYR A 242 -4.75 45.23 -22.05
C TYR A 242 -6.05 44.44 -21.99
N VAL A 243 -6.22 43.42 -22.83
CA VAL A 243 -7.33 42.46 -22.69
C VAL A 243 -6.82 41.21 -21.97
N ALA A 244 -7.26 41.01 -20.73
CA ALA A 244 -7.04 39.77 -20.00
C ALA A 244 -7.83 38.65 -20.69
N LYS A 245 -7.16 37.83 -21.51
CA LYS A 245 -7.79 36.63 -22.07
C LYS A 245 -7.87 35.58 -20.96
N ALA A 246 -9.07 35.29 -20.47
CA ALA A 246 -9.30 34.24 -19.47
C ALA A 246 -8.69 32.90 -19.95
N CYS A 247 -7.62 32.46 -19.31
CA CYS A 247 -6.91 31.25 -19.70
C CYS A 247 -7.73 30.00 -19.37
N LYS A 248 -8.12 29.22 -20.38
CA LYS A 248 -8.59 27.81 -20.29
C LYS A 248 -7.49 26.84 -19.78
N GLY A 249 -6.56 27.30 -18.95
CA GLY A 249 -5.27 26.64 -18.68
C GLY A 249 -5.00 26.26 -17.22
N SER A 250 -5.73 26.80 -16.25
CA SER A 250 -5.50 26.55 -14.82
C SER A 250 -6.53 25.58 -14.22
N CYS A 251 -6.14 24.85 -13.16
CA CYS A 251 -7.09 23.99 -12.45
C CYS A 251 -8.09 24.83 -11.64
N PRO A 252 -9.42 24.68 -11.86
CA PRO A 252 -10.43 25.51 -11.18
C PRO A 252 -10.47 25.28 -9.66
N PHE A 253 -10.07 24.09 -9.22
CA PHE A 253 -10.07 23.71 -7.81
C PHE A 253 -8.79 24.12 -7.04
N ALA A 254 -7.80 24.72 -7.71
CA ALA A 254 -6.50 25.04 -7.14
C ALA A 254 -6.40 26.47 -6.57
N ARG A 255 -7.51 27.03 -6.07
CA ARG A 255 -7.55 28.36 -5.42
C ARG A 255 -7.00 28.28 -4.00
N SER A 256 -6.15 29.23 -3.58
CA SER A 256 -5.48 29.16 -2.28
C SER A 256 -6.46 29.26 -1.12
N ASP A 257 -7.38 30.23 -1.15
CA ASP A 257 -8.35 30.49 -0.09
C ASP A 257 -9.27 29.29 0.14
N ALA A 258 -9.83 28.73 -0.94
CA ALA A 258 -10.69 27.55 -0.87
C ALA A 258 -9.94 26.31 -0.34
N ILE A 259 -8.64 26.19 -0.59
CA ILE A 259 -7.80 25.12 -0.02
C ILE A 259 -7.61 25.33 1.49
N GLU A 260 -7.51 26.58 1.94
CA GLU A 260 -7.38 26.92 3.36
C GLU A 260 -8.68 26.69 4.13
N ASP A 261 -9.83 27.08 3.57
CA ASP A 261 -11.15 26.77 4.13
C ASP A 261 -11.34 25.25 4.27
N LEU A 262 -10.95 24.49 3.25
CA LEU A 262 -11.04 23.03 3.30
C LEU A 262 -10.06 22.43 4.32
N CYS A 263 -8.87 23.00 4.47
CA CYS A 263 -7.90 22.61 5.50
C CYS A 263 -8.49 22.80 6.90
N ASP A 264 -9.07 23.97 7.18
CA ASP A 264 -9.67 24.26 8.49
C ASP A 264 -10.85 23.32 8.79
N GLN A 265 -11.62 22.92 7.78
CA GLN A 265 -12.69 21.92 7.91
C GLN A 265 -12.18 20.49 8.17
N ILE A 266 -11.00 20.13 7.65
CA ILE A 266 -10.33 18.87 7.99
C ILE A 266 -9.88 18.90 9.45
N LEU A 267 -9.24 20.01 9.87
CA LEU A 267 -8.69 20.15 11.23
C LEU A 267 -9.77 20.18 12.32
N ALA A 268 -10.96 20.65 12.00
CA ALA A 268 -12.11 20.60 12.90
C ALA A 268 -12.80 19.21 12.98
N SER A 269 -12.12 18.15 12.53
CA SER A 269 -12.49 16.74 12.72
C SER A 269 -13.84 16.31 12.13
N LYS A 270 -14.35 17.03 11.12
CA LYS A 270 -15.62 16.70 10.43
C LYS A 270 -15.45 15.72 9.26
N LEU A 271 -14.23 15.63 8.71
CA LEU A 271 -13.92 14.92 7.46
C LEU A 271 -12.76 13.93 7.68
N SER A 272 -13.00 12.86 8.42
CA SER A 272 -11.97 11.84 8.69
C SER A 272 -11.74 10.89 7.52
N SER A 273 -12.75 10.69 6.67
CA SER A 273 -12.70 9.72 5.56
C SER A 273 -12.54 10.38 4.18
N THR A 274 -11.82 9.69 3.29
CA THR A 274 -11.59 10.13 1.91
C THR A 274 -12.87 10.43 1.11
N PRO A 275 -13.94 9.60 1.15
CA PRO A 275 -15.17 9.87 0.42
C PRO A 275 -15.88 11.14 0.91
N GLN A 276 -15.97 11.32 2.24
CA GLN A 276 -16.57 12.52 2.82
C GLN A 276 -15.80 13.78 2.41
N LEU A 277 -14.46 13.71 2.43
CA LEU A 277 -13.61 14.81 1.99
C LEU A 277 -13.87 15.15 0.52
N VAL A 278 -13.88 14.16 -0.38
CA VAL A 278 -14.12 14.37 -1.82
C VAL A 278 -15.50 14.96 -2.08
N ASP A 279 -16.55 14.46 -1.44
CA ASP A 279 -17.92 14.96 -1.64
C ASP A 279 -18.12 16.36 -1.09
N TYR A 280 -17.46 16.69 0.03
CA TYR A 280 -17.45 18.05 0.56
C TYR A 280 -16.67 19.01 -0.35
N SER A 281 -15.52 18.59 -0.85
CA SER A 281 -14.69 19.38 -1.77
C SER A 281 -15.39 19.74 -3.07
N LYS A 282 -16.27 18.87 -3.59
CA LYS A 282 -17.12 19.19 -4.75
C LYS A 282 -18.07 20.36 -4.46
N LYS A 283 -18.59 20.47 -3.24
CA LYS A 283 -19.53 21.54 -2.84
C LYS A 283 -18.83 22.89 -2.73
N ILE A 284 -17.60 22.91 -2.20
CA ILE A 284 -16.82 24.14 -2.00
C ILE A 284 -15.93 24.48 -3.20
N SER A 285 -15.82 23.57 -4.19
CA SER A 285 -14.90 23.70 -5.31
C SER A 285 -13.43 23.92 -4.88
N ALA A 286 -13.00 23.19 -3.85
CA ALA A 286 -11.64 23.20 -3.31
C ALA A 286 -10.90 21.91 -3.62
N CYS A 287 -9.57 21.95 -3.79
CA CYS A 287 -8.79 20.74 -4.08
C CYS A 287 -8.45 19.94 -2.80
N PRO A 288 -9.03 18.75 -2.60
CA PRO A 288 -8.78 17.93 -1.40
C PRO A 288 -7.34 17.40 -1.33
N TYR A 289 -6.67 17.20 -2.47
CA TYR A 289 -5.29 16.73 -2.50
C TYR A 289 -4.32 17.74 -1.88
N PHE A 290 -4.49 19.03 -2.15
CA PHE A 290 -3.62 20.06 -1.57
C PHE A 290 -4.06 20.45 -0.15
N ALA A 291 -5.37 20.42 0.14
CA ALA A 291 -5.88 20.69 1.49
C ALA A 291 -5.39 19.63 2.50
N SER A 292 -5.48 18.34 2.15
CA SER A 292 -4.95 17.25 2.99
C SER A 292 -3.46 17.40 3.26
N ARG A 293 -2.66 17.79 2.24
CA ARG A 293 -1.22 18.07 2.42
C ARG A 293 -0.94 19.23 3.38
N LYS A 294 -1.64 20.37 3.24
CA LYS A 294 -1.50 21.51 4.17
C LYS A 294 -1.91 21.13 5.60
N SER A 295 -2.87 20.22 5.75
CA SER A 295 -3.39 19.78 7.06
C SER A 295 -2.40 18.92 7.86
N VAL A 296 -1.38 18.33 7.23
CA VAL A 296 -0.44 17.40 7.88
C VAL A 296 0.29 18.04 9.07
N ALA A 297 0.75 19.29 8.94
CA ALA A 297 1.53 19.97 9.98
C ALA A 297 0.78 20.05 11.33
N TYR A 298 -0.52 20.30 11.27
CA TYR A 298 -1.43 20.53 12.40
C TYR A 298 -2.11 19.25 12.91
N SER A 299 -2.01 18.15 12.18
CA SER A 299 -2.71 16.90 12.51
C SER A 299 -1.93 16.05 13.52
N GLN A 300 -2.65 15.46 14.47
CA GLN A 300 -2.12 14.53 15.47
C GLN A 300 -2.00 13.11 14.92
N LEU A 301 -2.94 12.73 14.04
CA LEU A 301 -3.00 11.40 13.46
C LEU A 301 -2.98 11.51 11.93
N VAL A 302 -1.94 10.94 11.31
CA VAL A 302 -1.76 10.96 9.86
C VAL A 302 -1.96 9.54 9.34
N LEU A 303 -3.04 9.34 8.57
CA LEU A 303 -3.35 8.06 7.94
C LEU A 303 -2.81 8.06 6.51
N LEU A 304 -1.92 7.14 6.16
CA LEU A 304 -1.28 7.12 4.84
C LEU A 304 -1.03 5.71 4.29
N PRO A 305 -0.94 5.54 2.97
CA PRO A 305 -0.56 4.27 2.38
C PRO A 305 0.97 4.09 2.40
N TYR A 306 1.43 2.83 2.41
CA TYR A 306 2.85 2.44 2.42
C TYR A 306 3.73 3.21 1.42
N GLN A 307 3.22 3.46 0.22
CA GLN A 307 4.00 4.10 -0.85
C GLN A 307 4.46 5.51 -0.47
N ILE A 308 3.63 6.26 0.27
CA ILE A 308 3.98 7.60 0.74
C ILE A 308 5.02 7.52 1.86
N LEU A 309 4.93 6.50 2.72
CA LEU A 309 5.87 6.34 3.84
C LEU A 309 7.27 5.97 3.37
N PHE A 310 7.42 5.06 2.40
CA PHE A 310 8.75 4.53 2.06
C PHE A 310 9.51 5.37 1.03
N GLN A 311 8.81 6.14 0.19
CA GLN A 311 9.45 7.03 -0.79
C GLN A 311 9.81 8.38 -0.15
N GLU A 312 11.09 8.71 -0.13
CA GLU A 312 11.58 9.95 0.51
C GLU A 312 11.04 11.20 -0.19
N GLU A 313 11.00 11.20 -1.52
CA GLU A 313 10.47 12.29 -2.34
C GLU A 313 8.98 12.51 -2.04
N ALA A 314 8.24 11.42 -1.82
CA ALA A 314 6.84 11.50 -1.43
C ALA A 314 6.71 12.08 -0.02
N ARG A 315 7.49 11.62 0.97
CA ARG A 315 7.45 12.19 2.33
C ARG A 315 7.71 13.70 2.32
N LYS A 316 8.77 14.14 1.63
CA LYS A 316 9.12 15.56 1.47
C LYS A 316 8.03 16.36 0.78
N ALA A 317 7.48 15.84 -0.32
CA ALA A 317 6.38 16.51 -1.01
C ALA A 317 5.14 16.65 -0.11
N TRP A 318 4.85 15.67 0.74
CA TRP A 318 3.67 15.67 1.59
C TRP A 318 3.86 16.36 2.95
N GLY A 319 5.06 16.87 3.25
CA GLY A 319 5.36 17.50 4.53
C GLY A 319 5.37 16.52 5.69
N ILE A 320 5.72 15.25 5.44
CA ILE A 320 5.78 14.21 6.46
C ILE A 320 7.15 14.24 7.12
N GLU A 321 7.18 14.68 8.37
CA GLU A 321 8.37 14.66 9.21
C GLU A 321 8.39 13.39 10.06
N LEU A 322 9.53 12.70 10.08
CA LEU A 322 9.70 11.47 10.85
C LEU A 322 10.27 11.75 12.26
N LYS A 323 11.03 12.83 12.42
CA LYS A 323 11.76 13.16 13.65
C LYS A 323 10.81 13.27 14.84
N GLY A 324 11.04 12.46 15.89
CA GLY A 324 10.28 12.52 17.14
C GLY A 324 8.84 12.00 17.08
N ASN A 325 8.39 11.52 15.92
CA ASN A 325 7.03 11.00 15.72
C ASN A 325 6.98 9.47 15.85
N VAL A 326 5.81 8.94 16.18
CA VAL A 326 5.56 7.49 16.30
C VAL A 326 5.02 6.97 14.98
N ILE A 327 5.58 5.86 14.49
CA ILE A 327 5.18 5.25 13.22
C ILE A 327 4.61 3.87 13.48
N VAL A 328 3.39 3.63 13.01
CA VAL A 328 2.71 2.34 13.09
C VAL A 328 2.47 1.82 11.69
N ILE A 329 3.00 0.64 11.38
CA ILE A 329 2.84 -0.06 10.12
C ILE A 329 1.96 -1.29 10.38
N ASP A 330 0.72 -1.28 9.89
CA ASP A 330 -0.23 -2.39 10.04
C ASP A 330 -0.30 -3.26 8.78
N GLU A 331 -0.41 -4.58 8.99
CA GLU A 331 -0.20 -5.62 7.98
C GLU A 331 1.26 -5.63 7.48
N ALA A 332 2.20 -5.53 8.42
CA ALA A 332 3.64 -5.48 8.15
C ALA A 332 4.24 -6.82 7.68
N HIS A 333 3.43 -7.87 7.57
CA HIS A 333 3.87 -9.23 7.22
C HIS A 333 4.44 -9.30 5.79
N ASN A 334 3.89 -8.50 4.86
CA ASN A 334 4.40 -8.33 3.49
C ASN A 334 5.20 -7.03 3.30
N LEU A 335 5.74 -6.44 4.37
CA LEU A 335 6.44 -5.14 4.33
C LEU A 335 7.61 -5.13 3.33
N LEU A 336 8.56 -6.06 3.48
CA LEU A 336 9.73 -6.13 2.61
C LEU A 336 9.34 -6.35 1.16
N GLU A 337 8.37 -7.22 0.89
CA GLU A 337 7.88 -7.48 -0.47
C GLU A 337 7.23 -6.23 -1.09
N THR A 338 6.47 -5.48 -0.30
CA THR A 338 5.82 -4.26 -0.78
C THR A 338 6.84 -3.18 -1.12
N ILE A 339 7.91 -3.05 -0.33
CA ILE A 339 9.01 -2.13 -0.63
C ILE A 339 9.76 -2.60 -1.88
N THR A 340 10.12 -3.89 -1.99
CA THR A 340 10.76 -4.44 -3.19
C THR A 340 9.91 -4.20 -4.45
N ASN A 341 8.60 -4.43 -4.39
CA ASN A 341 7.69 -4.20 -5.52
C ASN A 341 7.57 -2.73 -5.89
N SER A 342 7.76 -1.81 -4.94
CA SER A 342 7.74 -0.36 -5.21
C SER A 342 9.00 0.11 -5.95
N HIS A 343 10.12 -0.58 -5.78
CA HIS A 343 11.37 -0.34 -6.51
C HIS A 343 11.54 -1.26 -7.73
N PHE A 344 10.64 -2.21 -7.95
CA PHE A 344 10.71 -3.14 -9.07
C PHE A 344 10.22 -2.47 -10.35
N VAL A 345 11.13 -2.26 -11.30
CA VAL A 345 10.82 -1.64 -12.60
C VAL A 345 11.27 -2.56 -13.70
N THR A 346 10.38 -2.87 -14.64
CA THR A 346 10.64 -3.71 -15.82
C THR A 346 10.40 -2.92 -17.10
N LEU A 347 11.37 -2.97 -18.00
CA LEU A 347 11.31 -2.40 -19.34
C LEU A 347 11.39 -3.51 -20.39
N HIS A 348 10.53 -3.44 -21.40
CA HIS A 348 10.55 -4.36 -22.53
C HIS A 348 11.29 -3.76 -23.72
N ALA A 349 11.92 -4.61 -24.54
CA ALA A 349 12.63 -4.18 -25.75
C ALA A 349 11.71 -3.41 -26.72
N LYS A 350 10.46 -3.86 -26.91
CA LYS A 350 9.45 -3.17 -27.73
C LYS A 350 9.16 -1.74 -27.25
N GLU A 351 9.12 -1.53 -25.94
CA GLU A 351 8.86 -0.22 -25.33
C GLU A 351 10.04 0.72 -25.56
N LEU A 352 11.27 0.25 -25.32
CA LEU A 352 12.48 1.04 -25.53
C LEU A 352 12.68 1.42 -27.00
N LYS A 353 12.41 0.51 -27.94
CA LYS A 353 12.42 0.83 -29.38
C LYS A 353 11.41 1.93 -29.74
N SER A 354 10.23 1.92 -29.13
CA SER A 354 9.19 2.94 -29.36
C SER A 354 9.57 4.30 -28.75
N VAL A 355 10.24 4.28 -27.58
CA VAL A 355 10.78 5.49 -26.95
C VAL A 355 11.89 6.09 -27.81
N LEU A 356 12.82 5.28 -28.29
CA LEU A 356 13.91 5.70 -29.16
C LEU A 356 13.41 6.35 -30.45
N SER A 357 12.50 5.67 -31.16
CA SER A 357 11.92 6.21 -32.40
C SER A 357 11.21 7.55 -32.16
N THR A 358 10.50 7.69 -31.04
CA THR A 358 9.83 8.94 -30.68
C THR A 358 10.83 10.07 -30.41
N LEU A 359 11.92 9.77 -29.70
CA LEU A 359 12.99 10.73 -29.40
C LEU A 359 13.69 11.19 -30.68
N ASP A 360 14.01 10.27 -31.58
CA ASP A 360 14.70 10.59 -32.83
C ASP A 360 13.84 11.43 -33.78
N VAL A 361 12.56 11.07 -33.93
CA VAL A 361 11.62 11.86 -34.75
C VAL A 361 11.41 13.26 -34.14
N TYR A 362 11.35 13.36 -32.82
CA TYR A 362 11.25 14.66 -32.14
C TYR A 362 12.50 15.51 -32.34
N LEU A 363 13.69 14.92 -32.19
CA LEU A 363 14.98 15.58 -32.41
C LEU A 363 15.11 16.08 -33.86
N ASN A 364 14.77 15.24 -34.83
CA ASN A 364 14.85 15.59 -36.26
C ASN A 364 13.88 16.72 -36.63
N ARG A 365 12.64 16.66 -36.12
CA ARG A 365 11.62 17.68 -36.44
C ARG A 365 11.92 19.05 -35.83
N PHE A 366 12.47 19.08 -34.61
CA PHE A 366 12.73 20.32 -33.87
C PHE A 366 14.20 20.72 -33.85
N GLN A 367 15.03 20.13 -34.72
CA GLN A 367 16.47 20.37 -34.76
C GLN A 367 16.84 21.85 -34.95
N SER A 368 16.09 22.64 -35.71
CA SER A 368 16.37 24.08 -35.89
C SER A 368 15.94 24.93 -34.68
N ARG A 369 14.98 24.47 -33.88
CA ARG A 369 14.35 25.24 -32.79
C ARG A 369 14.90 24.92 -31.40
N LEU A 370 15.52 23.76 -31.22
CA LEU A 370 16.07 23.35 -29.92
C LEU A 370 17.42 24.03 -29.65
N THR A 371 17.60 24.54 -28.43
CA THR A 371 18.89 25.05 -27.97
C THR A 371 19.94 23.92 -27.94
N PRO A 372 21.24 24.24 -28.04
CA PRO A 372 22.30 23.24 -27.96
C PRO A 372 22.24 22.38 -26.69
N VAL A 373 21.82 22.98 -25.57
CA VAL A 373 21.66 22.30 -24.27
C VAL A 373 20.54 21.26 -24.33
N HIS A 374 19.36 21.61 -24.81
CA HIS A 374 18.25 20.67 -24.98
C HIS A 374 18.59 19.51 -25.92
N LYS A 375 19.28 19.82 -27.04
CA LYS A 375 19.76 18.80 -27.99
C LYS A 375 20.73 17.82 -27.33
N LYS A 376 21.65 18.32 -26.50
CA LYS A 376 22.60 17.49 -25.76
C LYS A 376 21.87 16.51 -24.85
N TYR A 377 20.94 16.98 -24.01
CA TYR A 377 20.21 16.10 -23.08
C TYR A 377 19.33 15.07 -23.80
N LEU A 378 18.61 15.48 -24.85
CA LEU A 378 17.79 14.54 -25.63
C LEU A 378 18.64 13.45 -26.32
N ARG A 379 19.80 13.81 -26.88
CA ARG A 379 20.74 12.82 -27.44
C ARG A 379 21.28 11.88 -26.37
N GLN A 380 21.63 12.40 -25.19
CA GLN A 380 22.06 11.57 -24.07
C GLN A 380 20.99 10.56 -23.67
N LEU A 381 19.70 10.96 -23.65
CA LEU A 381 18.60 10.03 -23.39
C LEU A 381 18.49 8.95 -24.48
N SER A 382 18.55 9.31 -25.77
CA SER A 382 18.59 8.32 -26.86
C SER A 382 19.74 7.33 -26.71
N THR A 383 20.96 7.82 -26.41
CA THR A 383 22.14 6.95 -26.22
C THR A 383 21.98 5.98 -25.04
N ILE A 384 21.35 6.41 -23.94
CA ILE A 384 21.07 5.52 -22.81
C ILE A 384 20.06 4.43 -23.22
N VAL A 385 19.02 4.79 -23.98
CA VAL A 385 18.04 3.81 -24.50
C VAL A 385 18.72 2.80 -25.42
N ASP A 386 19.58 3.25 -26.33
CA ASP A 386 20.37 2.38 -27.22
C ASP A 386 21.27 1.42 -26.43
N LEU A 387 21.92 1.90 -25.38
CA LEU A 387 22.79 1.10 -24.53
C LEU A 387 22.01 -0.02 -23.83
N LEU A 388 20.81 0.28 -23.31
CA LEU A 388 19.94 -0.72 -22.70
C LEU A 388 19.49 -1.77 -23.74
N LEU A 389 19.12 -1.34 -24.95
CA LEU A 389 18.76 -2.25 -26.04
C LEU A 389 19.94 -3.14 -26.46
N ALA A 390 21.15 -2.58 -26.58
CA ALA A 390 22.36 -3.34 -26.91
C ALA A 390 22.65 -4.42 -25.85
N TYR A 391 22.46 -4.10 -24.58
CA TYR A 391 22.66 -5.02 -23.48
C TYR A 391 21.63 -6.15 -23.46
N MET A 392 20.38 -5.86 -23.79
CA MET A 392 19.33 -6.88 -23.98
C MET A 392 19.62 -7.77 -25.20
N ASN A 393 20.04 -7.19 -26.32
CA ASN A 393 20.39 -7.95 -27.54
C ASN A 393 21.57 -8.89 -27.30
N HIS A 394 22.61 -8.45 -26.58
CA HIS A 394 23.73 -9.31 -26.21
C HIS A 394 23.31 -10.49 -25.30
N ALA A 395 22.28 -10.31 -24.46
CA ALA A 395 21.68 -11.38 -23.68
C ALA A 395 21.03 -12.45 -24.59
N LEU A 396 20.27 -11.99 -25.59
CA LEU A 396 19.61 -12.85 -26.58
C LEU A 396 20.62 -13.62 -27.42
N ASP A 397 21.69 -12.98 -27.89
CA ASP A 397 22.71 -13.64 -28.72
C ASP A 397 23.38 -14.81 -27.97
N LYS A 398 23.46 -14.73 -26.63
CA LYS A 398 23.99 -15.79 -25.78
C LYS A 398 22.95 -16.80 -25.31
N ASN A 399 21.66 -16.58 -25.59
CA ASN A 399 20.51 -17.37 -25.10
C ASN A 399 20.60 -17.68 -23.59
N LYS A 400 21.09 -16.72 -22.80
CA LYS A 400 21.29 -16.89 -21.35
C LYS A 400 20.79 -15.67 -20.61
N ASP A 401 19.91 -15.93 -19.65
CA ASP A 401 19.54 -14.94 -18.65
C ASP A 401 20.76 -14.61 -17.79
N PHE A 402 20.93 -13.35 -17.46
CA PHE A 402 22.01 -12.91 -16.60
C PHE A 402 21.53 -11.97 -15.52
N VAL A 403 22.29 -11.97 -14.42
CA VAL A 403 22.10 -11.09 -13.28
C VAL A 403 23.42 -10.38 -13.04
N GLU A 404 23.40 -9.06 -12.99
CA GLU A 404 24.58 -8.26 -12.69
C GLU A 404 24.31 -7.31 -11.53
N THR A 405 25.37 -7.01 -10.77
CA THR A 405 25.31 -5.97 -9.75
C THR A 405 25.28 -4.60 -10.42
N MET A 406 24.68 -3.63 -9.73
CA MET A 406 24.64 -2.24 -10.20
C MET A 406 26.04 -1.66 -10.47
N THR A 407 27.03 -2.03 -9.67
CA THR A 407 28.42 -1.60 -9.84
C THR A 407 29.06 -2.17 -11.10
N SER A 408 28.82 -3.45 -11.39
CA SER A 408 29.34 -4.10 -12.61
C SER A 408 28.69 -3.51 -13.86
N PHE A 409 27.36 -3.32 -13.82
CA PHE A 409 26.63 -2.70 -14.91
C PHE A 409 27.11 -1.26 -15.15
N ALA A 410 27.17 -0.41 -14.12
CA ALA A 410 27.62 0.97 -14.25
C ALA A 410 29.03 1.09 -14.84
N GLY A 411 29.92 0.16 -14.50
CA GLY A 411 31.27 0.06 -15.08
C GLY A 411 31.25 -0.30 -16.57
N LYS A 412 30.51 -1.34 -16.97
CA LYS A 412 30.40 -1.80 -18.37
C LYS A 412 29.66 -0.82 -19.27
N ALA A 413 28.63 -0.19 -18.73
CA ALA A 413 27.76 0.77 -19.41
C ALA A 413 28.36 2.19 -19.43
N TYR A 414 29.55 2.40 -18.84
CA TYR A 414 30.20 3.71 -18.72
C TYR A 414 29.26 4.82 -18.20
N LEU A 415 28.31 4.46 -17.31
CA LEU A 415 27.25 5.37 -16.85
C LEU A 415 27.79 6.59 -16.10
N ALA A 416 29.01 6.51 -15.55
CA ALA A 416 29.68 7.62 -14.89
C ALA A 416 29.88 8.86 -15.80
N GLN A 417 29.82 8.70 -17.12
CA GLN A 417 29.90 9.82 -18.07
C GLN A 417 28.61 10.65 -18.11
N TYR A 418 27.48 10.09 -17.68
CA TYR A 418 26.18 10.73 -17.72
C TYR A 418 25.77 11.20 -16.33
N LYS A 419 25.50 12.51 -16.20
CA LYS A 419 24.92 13.10 -14.99
C LYS A 419 23.42 12.80 -14.95
N LEU A 420 23.06 11.61 -14.46
CA LEU A 420 21.67 11.12 -14.41
C LEU A 420 20.77 12.02 -13.56
N ASP A 421 21.31 12.64 -12.52
CA ASP A 421 20.62 13.62 -11.66
C ASP A 421 20.12 14.83 -12.46
N ILE A 422 20.97 15.38 -13.33
CA ILE A 422 20.64 16.51 -14.19
C ILE A 422 19.63 16.08 -15.26
N LEU A 423 19.79 14.87 -15.82
CA LEU A 423 18.87 14.34 -16.83
C LEU A 423 17.46 14.11 -16.26
N LEU A 424 17.34 13.62 -15.02
CA LEU A 424 16.05 13.43 -14.38
C LEU A 424 15.38 14.75 -14.04
N LYS A 425 16.12 15.71 -13.46
CA LYS A 425 15.62 17.09 -13.27
C LYS A 425 15.16 17.70 -14.59
N TYR A 426 15.93 17.49 -15.66
CA TYR A 426 15.57 17.95 -16.99
C TYR A 426 14.25 17.36 -17.50
N ILE A 427 14.03 16.05 -17.33
CA ILE A 427 12.77 15.38 -17.72
C ILE A 427 11.58 16.00 -16.97
N GLU A 428 11.75 16.25 -15.67
CA GLU A 428 10.72 16.77 -14.78
C GLU A 428 10.41 18.25 -15.07
N GLU A 429 11.41 19.13 -15.04
CA GLU A 429 11.25 20.58 -15.26
C GLU A 429 10.69 20.91 -16.65
N THR A 430 11.06 20.12 -17.67
CA THR A 430 10.56 20.36 -19.03
C THR A 430 9.24 19.66 -19.34
N HIS A 431 8.70 18.85 -18.43
CA HIS A 431 7.56 17.96 -18.68
C HIS A 431 7.73 17.16 -19.97
N LEU A 432 8.93 16.60 -20.17
CA LEU A 432 9.33 15.99 -21.45
C LEU A 432 8.41 14.83 -21.84
N ILE A 433 8.00 14.02 -20.87
CA ILE A 433 7.13 12.85 -21.08
C ILE A 433 5.81 13.28 -21.71
N MET A 434 5.20 14.36 -21.22
CA MET A 434 3.94 14.86 -21.77
C MET A 434 4.13 15.46 -23.16
N LYS A 435 5.22 16.19 -23.39
CA LYS A 435 5.55 16.73 -24.72
C LYS A 435 5.72 15.61 -25.75
N LEU A 436 6.50 14.58 -25.42
CA LEU A 436 6.72 13.42 -26.28
C LEU A 436 5.45 12.59 -26.46
N SER A 437 4.66 12.40 -25.41
CA SER A 437 3.39 11.68 -25.51
C SER A 437 2.38 12.41 -26.40
N LYS A 438 2.21 13.73 -26.23
CA LYS A 438 1.35 14.55 -27.10
C LYS A 438 1.88 14.54 -28.54
N PHE A 439 3.20 14.55 -28.71
CA PHE A 439 3.84 14.50 -30.02
C PHE A 439 3.58 13.17 -30.74
N SER A 440 3.78 12.03 -30.06
CA SER A 440 3.50 10.70 -30.61
C SER A 440 2.03 10.58 -31.00
N LYS A 441 1.08 10.99 -30.15
CA LYS A 441 -0.36 10.97 -30.49
C LYS A 441 -0.69 11.79 -31.75
N ARG A 442 0.01 12.91 -31.97
CA ARG A 442 -0.16 13.73 -33.18
C ARG A 442 0.42 13.06 -34.43
N LEU A 443 1.47 12.25 -34.29
CA LEU A 443 2.02 11.45 -35.38
C LEU A 443 1.07 10.29 -35.74
N ASP A 444 0.52 9.60 -34.74
CA ASP A 444 -0.46 8.52 -34.94
C ASP A 444 -1.75 9.07 -35.58
N GLY A 445 -2.20 10.25 -35.15
CA GLY A 445 -3.34 10.96 -35.75
C GLY A 445 -3.10 11.48 -37.16
N GLN A 446 -1.86 11.57 -37.64
CA GLN A 446 -1.54 11.86 -39.05
C GLN A 446 -1.58 10.60 -39.92
N HIS A 447 -1.31 9.42 -39.36
CA HIS A 447 -1.47 8.13 -40.05
C HIS A 447 -2.92 7.62 -40.07
N ASN A 448 -3.74 7.95 -39.07
CA ASN A 448 -5.17 7.60 -39.03
C ASN A 448 -6.10 8.60 -39.73
N LYS A 449 -5.57 9.61 -40.46
CA LYS A 449 -6.40 10.56 -41.22
C LYS A 449 -7.03 10.00 -42.51
N LYS A 450 -7.10 8.67 -42.67
CA LYS A 450 -7.87 8.03 -43.74
C LYS A 450 -9.00 7.09 -43.27
N VAL A 451 -9.22 6.91 -41.97
CA VAL A 451 -10.41 6.19 -41.49
C VAL A 451 -10.93 6.90 -40.22
N ASP A 452 -12.22 7.25 -40.25
CA ASP A 452 -13.04 7.83 -39.18
C ASP A 452 -13.00 9.34 -38.92
N SER A 453 -13.33 10.12 -39.96
CA SER A 453 -14.06 11.37 -39.78
C SER A 453 -15.55 11.10 -39.50
N THR A 454 -15.91 10.66 -38.30
CA THR A 454 -17.33 10.65 -37.84
C THR A 454 -17.55 10.48 -36.34
N TYR A 455 -16.50 10.40 -35.50
CA TYR A 455 -16.68 10.10 -34.07
C TYR A 455 -16.60 11.30 -33.10
N GLU A 456 -16.35 12.52 -33.58
CA GLU A 456 -16.17 13.69 -32.69
C GLU A 456 -17.35 14.68 -32.71
N PHE A 457 -18.51 14.32 -33.28
CA PHE A 457 -19.68 15.22 -33.37
C PHE A 457 -20.99 14.66 -32.78
N ARG A 458 -20.99 13.51 -32.07
CA ARG A 458 -22.25 12.84 -31.64
C ARG A 458 -22.52 12.76 -30.14
N VAL A 459 -21.70 13.36 -29.27
CA VAL A 459 -21.94 13.28 -27.82
C VAL A 459 -22.95 14.34 -27.32
N GLU A 460 -23.18 15.41 -28.08
CA GLU A 460 -24.08 16.50 -27.65
C GLU A 460 -25.56 16.28 -28.05
N HIS A 461 -25.86 15.26 -28.86
CA HIS A 461 -27.21 15.06 -29.41
C HIS A 461 -27.94 13.79 -28.93
N LEU A 462 -27.35 13.03 -27.99
CA LEU A 462 -27.90 11.76 -27.49
C LEU A 462 -28.60 11.87 -26.11
N LEU A 463 -28.73 13.08 -25.55
CA LEU A 463 -29.42 13.33 -24.27
C LEU A 463 -30.83 13.92 -24.42
N ARG A 464 -31.46 13.86 -25.59
CA ARG A 464 -32.88 14.21 -25.77
C ARG A 464 -33.57 13.15 -26.61
N THR A 465 -34.81 12.82 -26.19
CA THR A 465 -35.80 11.86 -26.75
C THR A 465 -35.56 10.39 -26.37
N LYS A 466 -36.17 9.90 -25.27
CA LYS A 466 -37.54 9.34 -25.12
C LYS A 466 -37.73 7.92 -25.71
N ASP A 467 -38.08 7.01 -24.80
CA ASP A 467 -39.01 5.87 -24.88
C ASP A 467 -39.18 5.09 -26.19
N SER A 468 -38.94 3.76 -26.15
CA SER A 468 -39.97 2.73 -26.42
C SER A 468 -39.38 1.30 -26.56
N SER A 469 -39.82 0.41 -25.68
CA SER A 469 -40.27 -1.00 -25.89
C SER A 469 -39.68 -1.88 -27.02
N ASN A 470 -39.15 -3.06 -26.62
CA ASN A 470 -39.55 -4.44 -27.01
C ASN A 470 -38.40 -5.46 -27.23
N GLU A 471 -38.51 -6.54 -26.43
CA GLU A 471 -38.40 -7.97 -26.78
C GLU A 471 -37.07 -8.63 -27.20
N SER A 472 -36.58 -9.44 -26.24
CA SER A 472 -36.30 -10.89 -26.28
C SER A 472 -35.35 -11.54 -27.31
N GLN A 473 -34.50 -12.41 -26.73
CA GLN A 473 -34.02 -13.70 -27.25
C GLN A 473 -32.96 -13.70 -28.37
N ASN A 474 -31.71 -14.00 -28.00
CA ASN A 474 -31.10 -15.29 -28.36
C ASN A 474 -29.85 -15.60 -27.53
N ILE A 475 -29.85 -16.84 -27.05
CA ILE A 475 -28.98 -17.47 -26.06
C ILE A 475 -27.91 -18.28 -26.79
N PHE A 476 -26.68 -18.22 -26.28
CA PHE A 476 -25.57 -19.18 -26.41
C PHE A 476 -25.36 -19.87 -27.77
N GLU A 477 -24.22 -19.59 -28.43
CA GLU A 477 -23.31 -20.67 -28.85
C GLU A 477 -21.93 -20.13 -29.31
N SER A 478 -20.89 -20.69 -28.68
CA SER A 478 -19.57 -21.04 -29.23
C SER A 478 -18.84 -20.09 -30.20
N ALA A 479 -17.77 -19.46 -29.71
CA ALA A 479 -16.48 -19.45 -30.43
C ALA A 479 -15.33 -19.20 -29.44
N CYS A 480 -14.76 -20.30 -28.97
CA CYS A 480 -13.48 -20.35 -28.29
C CYS A 480 -12.38 -20.14 -29.35
N SER A 481 -11.58 -19.08 -29.23
CA SER A 481 -10.28 -18.99 -29.86
C SER A 481 -9.20 -18.86 -28.77
N THR A 482 -8.21 -19.72 -28.89
CA THR A 482 -6.97 -19.87 -28.13
C THR A 482 -6.37 -18.52 -27.71
N SER A 483 -6.41 -18.24 -26.41
CA SER A 483 -5.82 -17.03 -25.81
C SER A 483 -4.36 -17.27 -25.40
N GLN A 484 -3.46 -16.64 -26.14
CA GLN A 484 -2.16 -16.22 -25.60
C GLN A 484 -2.39 -15.17 -24.49
N PRO A 485 -1.46 -15.02 -23.52
CA PRO A 485 -1.61 -14.03 -22.45
C PRO A 485 -1.72 -12.63 -23.06
N LEU A 486 -2.82 -11.93 -22.72
CA LEU A 486 -3.08 -10.54 -23.09
C LEU A 486 -1.91 -9.65 -22.63
N VAL A 487 -1.02 -9.31 -23.55
CA VAL A 487 -0.12 -8.17 -23.41
C VAL A 487 -0.98 -6.93 -23.60
N GLU A 488 -1.41 -6.31 -22.51
CA GLU A 488 -2.04 -4.98 -22.57
C GLU A 488 -1.08 -4.04 -23.31
N GLU A 489 -1.50 -3.49 -24.45
CA GLU A 489 -0.69 -2.53 -25.19
C GLU A 489 -0.44 -1.28 -24.33
N ARG A 490 0.76 -1.19 -23.78
CA ARG A 490 1.20 -0.03 -23.02
C ARG A 490 1.41 1.14 -23.97
N THR A 491 0.71 2.25 -23.72
CA THR A 491 0.92 3.54 -24.41
C THR A 491 2.38 4.01 -24.31
N ILE A 492 2.87 4.76 -25.30
CA ILE A 492 4.20 5.38 -25.27
C ILE A 492 4.41 6.25 -24.01
N ALA A 493 3.37 6.90 -23.52
CA ALA A 493 3.42 7.67 -22.27
C ALA A 493 3.80 6.79 -21.06
N SER A 494 3.22 5.59 -20.95
CA SER A 494 3.58 4.66 -19.88
C SER A 494 5.00 4.10 -20.04
N ALA A 495 5.46 3.87 -21.28
CA ALA A 495 6.84 3.44 -21.53
C ALA A 495 7.86 4.52 -21.11
N LEU A 496 7.58 5.80 -21.42
CA LEU A 496 8.40 6.93 -21.00
C LEU A 496 8.43 7.10 -19.48
N CYS A 497 7.30 6.94 -18.79
CA CYS A 497 7.27 6.94 -17.32
C CYS A 497 8.06 5.77 -16.72
N ALA A 498 7.92 4.56 -17.27
CA ALA A 498 8.69 3.41 -16.82
C ALA A 498 10.20 3.63 -17.03
N PHE A 499 10.58 4.25 -18.15
CA PHE A 499 11.97 4.61 -18.41
C PHE A 499 12.51 5.65 -17.41
N GLN A 500 11.74 6.70 -17.09
CA GLN A 500 12.12 7.67 -16.05
C GLN A 500 12.29 6.98 -14.68
N GLN A 501 11.34 6.11 -14.30
CA GLN A 501 11.43 5.36 -13.03
C GLN A 501 12.66 4.45 -13.02
N PHE A 502 12.97 3.80 -14.14
CA PHE A 502 14.16 2.98 -14.27
C PHE A 502 15.44 3.81 -14.09
N LEU A 503 15.54 4.99 -14.70
CA LEU A 503 16.65 5.92 -14.50
C LEU A 503 16.79 6.36 -13.04
N GLN A 504 15.67 6.62 -12.34
CA GLN A 504 15.66 6.91 -10.91
C GLN A 504 16.22 5.72 -10.11
N MET A 505 15.83 4.47 -10.44
CA MET A 505 16.38 3.29 -9.77
C MET A 505 17.87 3.08 -10.03
N LEU A 506 18.37 3.44 -11.22
CA LEU A 506 19.81 3.39 -11.51
C LEU A 506 20.62 4.41 -10.68
N MET A 507 20.01 5.54 -10.31
CA MET A 507 20.64 6.52 -9.42
C MET A 507 20.75 6.05 -7.98
N LEU A 508 19.81 5.20 -7.55
CA LEU A 508 19.82 4.62 -6.22
C LEU A 508 20.95 3.58 -6.15
N ASN A 509 22.13 4.01 -5.68
CA ASN A 509 23.32 3.18 -5.56
C ASN A 509 23.23 2.20 -4.38
N TYR A 510 22.19 1.37 -4.37
CA TYR A 510 22.06 0.28 -3.41
C TYR A 510 23.00 -0.85 -3.77
N LYS A 511 23.83 -1.25 -2.81
CA LYS A 511 24.68 -2.46 -2.91
C LYS A 511 23.87 -3.72 -3.26
N ASP A 512 22.61 -3.74 -2.81
CA ASP A 512 21.69 -4.86 -2.97
C ASP A 512 20.83 -4.76 -4.24
N GLY A 513 21.03 -3.73 -5.07
CA GLY A 513 20.41 -3.61 -6.38
C GLY A 513 20.98 -4.65 -7.35
N ARG A 514 20.09 -5.33 -8.09
CA ARG A 514 20.43 -6.25 -9.17
C ARG A 514 19.73 -5.84 -10.44
N LEU A 515 20.47 -5.93 -11.53
CA LEU A 515 19.94 -5.83 -12.88
C LEU A 515 19.72 -7.24 -13.42
N ILE A 516 18.49 -7.54 -13.79
CA ILE A 516 18.08 -8.85 -14.29
C ILE A 516 17.66 -8.68 -15.75
N VAL A 517 18.31 -9.41 -16.65
CA VAL A 517 17.93 -9.45 -18.06
C VAL A 517 17.48 -10.85 -18.39
N GLU A 518 16.25 -10.95 -18.87
CA GLU A 518 15.60 -12.21 -19.19
C GLU A 518 15.31 -12.27 -20.70
N CYS A 519 15.77 -13.35 -21.31
CA CYS A 519 15.61 -13.65 -22.72
C CYS A 519 14.34 -14.47 -22.92
N SER A 520 13.27 -13.81 -23.36
CA SER A 520 12.09 -14.52 -23.89
C SER A 520 12.31 -14.85 -25.36
N SER A 521 11.56 -15.82 -25.90
CA SER A 521 11.80 -16.48 -27.19
C SER A 521 11.85 -15.58 -28.44
N GLY A 522 11.66 -14.27 -28.31
CA GLY A 522 11.80 -13.28 -29.39
C GLY A 522 12.55 -12.00 -28.98
N LYS A 523 13.18 -11.34 -29.97
CA LYS A 523 13.94 -10.07 -29.80
C LYS A 523 13.11 -8.92 -29.22
N ASP A 524 11.81 -8.92 -29.44
CA ASP A 524 10.90 -7.87 -28.93
C ASP A 524 10.36 -8.15 -27.52
N GLU A 525 10.51 -9.39 -27.05
CA GLU A 525 9.99 -9.85 -25.75
C GLU A 525 11.04 -9.85 -24.65
N ALA A 526 12.32 -9.65 -24.99
CA ALA A 526 13.36 -9.48 -23.98
C ALA A 526 12.99 -8.34 -23.02
N ARG A 527 13.35 -8.54 -21.75
CA ARG A 527 13.06 -7.59 -20.68
C ARG A 527 14.25 -7.38 -19.77
N ILE A 528 14.41 -6.14 -19.34
CA ILE A 528 15.41 -5.70 -18.37
C ILE A 528 14.67 -5.19 -17.15
N SER A 529 15.04 -5.69 -15.97
CA SER A 529 14.38 -5.35 -14.72
C SER A 529 15.40 -4.96 -13.66
N TYR A 530 15.09 -3.90 -12.92
CA TYR A 530 15.79 -3.57 -11.69
C TYR A 530 15.09 -4.27 -10.51
N TYR A 531 15.86 -4.96 -9.68
CA TYR A 531 15.37 -5.68 -8.51
C TYR A 531 16.19 -5.36 -7.27
N LEU A 532 15.54 -4.92 -6.20
CA LEU A 532 16.18 -4.69 -4.90
C LEU A 532 16.09 -5.96 -4.05
N ILE A 533 17.22 -6.64 -3.84
CA ILE A 533 17.27 -7.92 -3.10
C ILE A 533 16.82 -7.72 -1.65
N ASN A 534 17.47 -6.79 -0.94
CA ASN A 534 17.18 -6.49 0.44
C ASN A 534 16.68 -5.03 0.56
N PRO A 535 15.36 -4.83 0.73
CA PRO A 535 14.78 -3.50 0.82
C PRO A 535 14.89 -2.87 2.21
N ALA A 536 15.43 -3.58 3.21
CA ALA A 536 15.48 -3.07 4.59
C ALA A 536 16.31 -1.80 4.74
N SER A 537 17.22 -1.50 3.80
CA SER A 537 17.94 -0.23 3.74
C SER A 537 17.00 1.00 3.72
N GLN A 538 15.82 0.89 3.12
CA GLN A 538 14.80 1.95 3.10
C GLN A 538 14.19 2.22 4.48
N LEU A 539 14.18 1.22 5.35
CA LEU A 539 13.69 1.36 6.72
C LEU A 539 14.73 2.03 7.62
N GLY A 540 16.00 2.07 7.20
CA GLY A 540 17.10 2.63 8.01
C GLY A 540 16.89 4.11 8.35
N ASP A 541 16.45 4.92 7.38
CA ASP A 541 16.18 6.34 7.62
C ASP A 541 14.95 6.55 8.51
N ILE A 542 13.94 5.69 8.35
CA ILE A 542 12.74 5.72 9.17
C ILE A 542 13.07 5.39 10.62
N ILE A 543 13.80 4.29 10.85
CA ILE A 543 14.19 3.80 12.18
C ILE A 543 15.05 4.83 12.91
N LYS A 544 15.99 5.48 12.21
CA LYS A 544 16.89 6.48 12.83
C LYS A 544 16.18 7.78 13.22
N GLN A 545 15.16 8.18 12.48
CA GLN A 545 14.50 9.47 12.71
C GLN A 545 13.28 9.36 13.63
N CYS A 546 12.52 8.27 13.51
CA CYS A 546 11.30 8.10 14.30
C CYS A 546 11.60 7.93 15.79
N ARG A 547 10.63 8.29 16.64
CA ARG A 547 10.68 8.01 18.08
C ARG A 547 10.61 6.50 18.34
N SER A 548 9.66 5.84 17.67
CA SER A 548 9.43 4.41 17.78
C SER A 548 8.72 3.90 16.53
N LEU A 549 9.06 2.69 16.12
CA LEU A 549 8.48 2.01 14.96
C LEU A 549 7.73 0.75 15.42
N ILE A 550 6.42 0.72 15.23
CA ILE A 550 5.57 -0.41 15.55
C ILE A 550 5.18 -1.14 14.27
N LEU A 551 5.69 -2.35 14.08
CA LEU A 551 5.34 -3.28 13.01
C LEU A 551 4.33 -4.28 13.57
N ILE A 552 3.08 -4.20 13.10
CA ILE A 552 2.01 -5.07 13.57
C ILE A 552 1.34 -5.81 12.41
N GLY A 553 1.00 -7.08 12.63
CA GLY A 553 0.38 -7.91 11.61
C GLY A 553 -0.37 -9.10 12.20
N GLY A 554 -1.30 -9.65 11.41
CA GLY A 554 -2.06 -10.85 11.79
C GLY A 554 -1.24 -12.14 11.79
N THR A 555 -0.19 -12.16 10.97
CA THR A 555 0.63 -13.34 10.69
C THR A 555 2.09 -12.92 10.52
N MET A 556 2.66 -12.26 11.53
CA MET A 556 4.06 -11.81 11.49
C MET A 556 5.05 -12.97 11.58
N GLU A 557 4.64 -14.11 12.15
CA GLU A 557 5.49 -15.28 12.29
C GLU A 557 5.53 -16.14 11.01
N PRO A 558 6.71 -16.62 10.59
CA PRO A 558 8.05 -16.38 11.17
C PRO A 558 8.66 -15.00 10.86
N SER A 559 9.02 -14.21 11.88
CA SER A 559 9.55 -12.84 11.72
C SER A 559 11.08 -12.74 11.59
N GLU A 560 11.79 -13.86 11.59
CA GLU A 560 13.25 -13.93 11.70
C GLU A 560 13.96 -13.27 10.51
N ILE A 561 13.46 -13.45 9.28
CA ILE A 561 14.00 -12.79 8.09
C ILE A 561 13.96 -11.27 8.25
N LEU A 562 12.84 -10.75 8.73
CA LEU A 562 12.67 -9.31 8.92
C LEU A 562 13.69 -8.77 9.92
N ILE A 563 13.86 -9.46 11.06
CA ILE A 563 14.85 -9.09 12.09
C ILE A 563 16.26 -9.10 11.50
N ARG A 564 16.65 -10.18 10.81
CA ARG A 564 17.97 -10.28 10.18
C ARG A 564 18.23 -9.17 9.15
N SER A 565 17.23 -8.86 8.32
CA SER A 565 17.33 -7.75 7.35
C SER A 565 17.48 -6.39 8.04
N LEU A 566 16.77 -6.16 9.16
CA LEU A 566 16.88 -4.94 9.96
C LEU A 566 18.25 -4.83 10.65
N THR A 567 18.73 -5.90 11.27
CA THR A 567 20.05 -5.93 11.93
C THR A 567 21.18 -5.67 10.93
N MET A 568 21.11 -6.28 9.74
CA MET A 568 22.14 -6.11 8.70
C MET A 568 22.15 -4.70 8.10
N CYS A 569 21.00 -4.20 7.62
CA CYS A 569 20.96 -2.93 6.90
C CYS A 569 20.87 -1.71 7.82
N CYS A 570 20.18 -1.83 8.96
CA CYS A 570 19.87 -0.72 9.84
C CYS A 570 20.73 -0.70 11.12
N LYS A 571 21.59 -1.72 11.32
CA LYS A 571 22.45 -1.88 12.52
C LYS A 571 21.66 -1.92 13.84
N VAL A 572 20.47 -2.50 13.79
CA VAL A 572 19.58 -2.68 14.95
C VAL A 572 20.04 -3.88 15.77
N ASP A 573 20.27 -3.70 17.07
CA ASP A 573 20.55 -4.78 18.01
C ASP A 573 19.24 -5.44 18.46
N PRO A 574 18.98 -6.73 18.12
CA PRO A 574 17.74 -7.41 18.49
C PRO A 574 17.47 -7.48 19.99
N SER A 575 18.50 -7.40 20.84
CA SER A 575 18.36 -7.53 22.29
C SER A 575 18.03 -6.20 22.98
N LYS A 576 18.50 -5.08 22.41
CA LYS A 576 18.36 -3.74 22.99
C LYS A 576 17.27 -2.94 22.32
N ASP A 577 17.23 -2.97 20.99
CA ASP A 577 16.44 -2.02 20.20
C ASP A 577 15.07 -2.59 19.80
N LEU A 578 14.84 -3.90 20.02
CA LEU A 578 13.70 -4.62 19.47
C LEU A 578 12.87 -5.31 20.56
N ILE A 579 11.55 -5.15 20.47
CA ILE A 579 10.57 -5.89 21.27
C ILE A 579 9.76 -6.79 20.33
N ARG A 580 9.94 -8.11 20.45
CA ARG A 580 9.12 -9.11 19.74
C ARG A 580 8.09 -9.73 20.68
N ARG A 581 6.82 -9.68 20.30
CA ARG A 581 5.73 -10.35 21.04
C ARG A 581 4.74 -10.96 20.06
N SER A 582 4.32 -12.20 20.34
CA SER A 582 3.20 -12.86 19.68
C SER A 582 2.09 -13.07 20.69
N PHE A 583 0.89 -12.60 20.35
CA PHE A 583 -0.28 -12.70 21.21
C PHE A 583 -1.13 -13.92 20.78
N GLY A 584 -1.80 -14.52 21.78
CA GLY A 584 -2.75 -15.60 21.53
C GLY A 584 -4.02 -15.12 20.81
N HIS A 585 -5.03 -15.98 20.78
CA HIS A 585 -6.32 -15.68 20.16
C HIS A 585 -7.42 -15.59 21.23
N VAL A 586 -8.47 -14.80 20.99
CA VAL A 586 -9.64 -14.65 21.89
C VAL A 586 -10.51 -15.93 21.96
N ILE A 587 -10.29 -16.90 21.07
CA ILE A 587 -11.12 -18.10 21.03
C ILE A 587 -10.76 -19.07 22.14
N LYS A 588 -11.76 -19.81 22.60
CA LYS A 588 -11.61 -20.91 23.54
C LYS A 588 -10.98 -22.12 22.84
N ASP A 589 -10.38 -23.00 23.63
CA ASP A 589 -9.67 -24.19 23.10
C ASP A 589 -10.56 -25.15 22.31
N ASN A 590 -11.86 -25.18 22.60
CA ASN A 590 -12.81 -26.03 21.91
C ASN A 590 -13.31 -25.47 20.55
N GLN A 591 -12.95 -24.23 20.19
CA GLN A 591 -13.45 -23.57 18.97
C GLN A 591 -12.54 -23.77 17.75
N LEU A 592 -11.33 -24.29 17.93
CA LEU A 592 -10.42 -24.58 16.83
C LEU A 592 -9.91 -26.01 16.91
N LEU A 593 -10.05 -26.74 15.81
CA LEU A 593 -9.39 -28.02 15.60
C LEU A 593 -8.37 -27.89 14.48
N ALA A 594 -7.09 -28.12 14.77
CA ALA A 594 -6.06 -28.22 13.74
C ALA A 594 -5.63 -29.69 13.58
N LEU A 595 -5.57 -30.18 12.35
CA LEU A 595 -5.29 -31.59 12.02
C LEU A 595 -4.22 -31.70 10.96
N THR A 596 -3.28 -32.64 11.11
CA THR A 596 -2.41 -33.05 10.01
C THR A 596 -2.81 -34.42 9.47
N ILE A 597 -2.93 -34.55 8.15
CA ILE A 597 -3.18 -35.82 7.46
C ILE A 597 -1.95 -36.14 6.61
N THR A 598 -1.25 -37.21 6.96
CA THR A 598 0.06 -37.55 6.37
C THR A 598 0.07 -38.87 5.60
N ASN A 599 -0.90 -39.74 5.86
CA ASN A 599 -0.97 -41.08 5.29
C ASN A 599 -2.43 -41.46 5.02
N VAL A 600 -2.69 -42.05 3.86
CA VAL A 600 -4.00 -42.58 3.47
C VAL A 600 -3.77 -43.91 2.78
N SER A 601 -4.49 -44.96 3.21
CA SER A 601 -4.35 -46.31 2.67
C SER A 601 -2.91 -46.83 2.64
N ASN A 602 -2.14 -46.56 3.71
CA ASN A 602 -0.71 -46.88 3.85
C ASN A 602 0.24 -46.18 2.85
N MET A 603 -0.26 -45.24 2.03
CA MET A 603 0.55 -44.38 1.18
C MET A 603 0.78 -43.00 1.82
N LYS A 604 2.05 -42.61 1.90
CA LYS A 604 2.46 -41.29 2.41
C LYS A 604 2.09 -40.20 1.41
N LEU A 605 1.40 -39.16 1.88
CA LEU A 605 1.04 -37.99 1.08
C LEU A 605 2.23 -37.02 1.00
N ILE A 606 2.89 -36.97 -0.15
CA ILE A 606 4.04 -36.09 -0.40
C ILE A 606 3.81 -35.30 -1.68
N PHE A 607 3.60 -33.99 -1.56
CA PHE A 607 3.31 -33.10 -2.69
C PHE A 607 4.57 -32.38 -3.18
N THR A 608 5.64 -33.11 -3.49
CA THR A 608 6.82 -32.55 -4.18
C THR A 608 6.64 -32.52 -5.69
N HIS A 609 7.34 -31.63 -6.41
CA HIS A 609 7.16 -31.43 -7.86
C HIS A 609 7.22 -32.74 -8.67
N GLY A 610 8.08 -33.69 -8.29
CA GLY A 610 8.20 -34.97 -8.99
C GLY A 610 7.13 -36.01 -8.65
N LYS A 611 6.43 -35.88 -7.53
CA LYS A 611 5.46 -36.91 -7.03
C LYS A 611 4.01 -36.43 -7.05
N ARG A 612 3.76 -35.12 -6.93
CA ARG A 612 2.41 -34.55 -6.79
C ARG A 612 1.50 -34.78 -8.00
N GLU A 613 2.09 -35.02 -9.18
CA GLU A 613 1.41 -35.17 -10.47
C GLU A 613 1.18 -36.64 -10.85
N THR A 614 1.60 -37.58 -10.00
CA THR A 614 1.36 -39.02 -10.19
C THR A 614 -0.12 -39.35 -9.97
N GLN A 615 -0.71 -40.15 -10.88
CA GLN A 615 -2.13 -40.51 -10.83
C GLN A 615 -2.57 -41.13 -9.50
N ALA A 616 -1.71 -41.95 -8.87
CA ALA A 616 -1.97 -42.56 -7.57
C ALA A 616 -2.21 -41.52 -6.46
N ILE A 617 -1.35 -40.50 -6.38
CA ILE A 617 -1.46 -39.42 -5.38
C ILE A 617 -2.67 -38.54 -5.67
N LEU A 618 -2.93 -38.24 -6.95
CA LEU A 618 -4.09 -37.46 -7.36
C LEU A 618 -5.42 -38.16 -7.01
N ASN A 619 -5.54 -39.46 -7.28
CA ASN A 619 -6.72 -40.25 -6.91
C ASN A 619 -6.89 -40.31 -5.38
N LEU A 620 -5.79 -40.50 -4.64
CA LEU A 620 -5.80 -40.52 -3.18
C LEU A 620 -6.23 -39.17 -2.59
N LEU A 621 -5.80 -38.07 -3.21
CA LEU A 621 -6.21 -36.71 -2.83
C LEU A 621 -7.71 -36.50 -3.06
N VAL A 622 -8.26 -36.92 -4.21
CA VAL A 622 -9.71 -36.85 -4.47
C VAL A 622 -10.50 -37.61 -3.40
N MET A 623 -10.10 -38.85 -3.10
CA MET A 623 -10.74 -39.66 -2.05
C MET A 623 -10.66 -38.98 -0.68
N THR A 624 -9.52 -38.39 -0.35
CA THR A 624 -9.31 -37.68 0.91
C THR A 624 -10.23 -36.46 1.02
N LEU A 625 -10.28 -35.63 -0.02
CA LEU A 625 -11.14 -34.44 -0.07
C LEU A 625 -12.63 -34.80 -0.04
N GLU A 626 -13.03 -35.89 -0.70
CA GLU A 626 -14.42 -36.35 -0.70
C GLU A 626 -14.87 -36.74 0.71
N ARG A 627 -14.06 -37.53 1.42
CA ARG A 627 -14.39 -37.97 2.77
C ARG A 627 -14.39 -36.82 3.78
N ILE A 628 -13.48 -35.86 3.63
CA ILE A 628 -13.49 -34.63 4.44
C ILE A 628 -14.76 -33.82 4.12
N ALA A 629 -15.09 -33.61 2.84
CA ALA A 629 -16.28 -32.87 2.44
C ALA A 629 -17.58 -33.50 2.97
N GLY A 630 -17.64 -34.83 3.09
CA GLY A 630 -18.78 -35.52 3.71
C GLY A 630 -18.90 -35.34 5.23
N ALA A 631 -17.80 -35.05 5.93
CA ALA A 631 -17.77 -34.85 7.38
C ALA A 631 -17.96 -33.38 7.81
N VAL A 632 -17.77 -32.44 6.89
CA VAL A 632 -17.74 -31.00 7.17
C VAL A 632 -19.10 -30.36 6.89
N PRO A 633 -19.69 -29.62 7.86
CA PRO A 633 -20.88 -28.81 7.61
C PRO A 633 -20.54 -27.55 6.81
N ASN A 634 -21.52 -26.99 6.09
CA ASN A 634 -21.39 -25.69 5.42
C ASN A 634 -20.18 -25.59 4.47
N GLY A 635 -19.53 -24.42 4.42
CA GLY A 635 -18.42 -24.10 3.53
C GLY A 635 -17.11 -24.82 3.86
N MET A 636 -16.53 -25.46 2.85
CA MET A 636 -15.19 -26.05 2.87
C MET A 636 -14.32 -25.36 1.82
N ILE A 637 -13.13 -24.92 2.20
CA ILE A 637 -12.18 -24.24 1.31
C ILE A 637 -10.91 -25.07 1.23
N VAL A 638 -10.44 -25.32 0.01
CA VAL A 638 -9.26 -26.13 -0.25
C VAL A 638 -8.24 -25.27 -0.98
N PHE A 639 -7.11 -25.01 -0.33
CA PHE A 639 -6.00 -24.26 -0.89
C PHE A 639 -4.99 -25.17 -1.55
N PHE A 640 -4.78 -24.94 -2.84
CA PHE A 640 -3.74 -25.55 -3.65
C PHE A 640 -2.48 -24.67 -3.67
N PRO A 641 -1.29 -25.26 -3.82
CA PRO A 641 -0.02 -24.53 -3.80
C PRO A 641 0.20 -23.64 -5.03
N SER A 642 -0.42 -23.95 -6.17
CA SER A 642 -0.30 -23.13 -7.39
C SER A 642 -1.48 -23.33 -8.34
N TYR A 643 -1.74 -22.32 -9.19
CA TYR A 643 -2.72 -22.41 -10.28
C TYR A 643 -2.40 -23.54 -11.26
N ALA A 644 -1.12 -23.73 -11.60
CA ALA A 644 -0.71 -24.77 -12.52
C ALA A 644 -1.07 -26.16 -11.98
N TYR A 645 -0.84 -26.39 -10.68
CA TYR A 645 -1.18 -27.66 -10.05
C TYR A 645 -2.69 -27.86 -9.92
N LEU A 646 -3.45 -26.80 -9.61
CA LEU A 646 -4.92 -26.84 -9.58
C LEU A 646 -5.50 -27.21 -10.95
N GLU A 647 -5.01 -26.58 -12.03
CA GLU A 647 -5.45 -26.89 -13.39
C GLU A 647 -5.09 -28.31 -13.81
N GLU A 648 -3.91 -28.78 -13.44
CA GLU A 648 -3.47 -30.15 -13.72
C GLU A 648 -4.29 -31.18 -12.94
N PHE A 649 -4.57 -30.93 -11.67
CA PHE A 649 -5.47 -31.74 -10.86
C PHE A 649 -6.84 -31.85 -11.51
N ILE A 650 -7.41 -30.74 -11.99
CA ILE A 650 -8.71 -30.72 -12.67
C ILE A 650 -8.69 -31.50 -13.98
N LYS A 651 -7.59 -31.41 -14.76
CA LYS A 651 -7.45 -32.10 -16.05
C LYS A 651 -7.27 -33.61 -15.89
N LYS A 652 -6.47 -34.06 -14.91
CA LYS A 652 -6.08 -35.46 -14.73
C LYS A 652 -7.00 -36.27 -13.83
N THR A 653 -7.92 -35.64 -13.09
CA THR A 653 -8.80 -36.33 -12.13
C THR A 653 -10.28 -36.19 -12.46
N THR A 654 -11.05 -37.22 -12.10
CA THR A 654 -12.51 -37.19 -12.20
C THR A 654 -13.09 -36.53 -10.94
N ILE A 655 -13.49 -35.27 -11.06
CA ILE A 655 -14.00 -34.47 -9.93
C ILE A 655 -15.50 -34.73 -9.65
N HIS A 656 -16.12 -35.70 -10.34
CA HIS A 656 -17.55 -35.98 -10.21
C HIS A 656 -17.95 -36.34 -8.77
N ALA A 657 -17.10 -37.10 -8.07
CA ALA A 657 -17.32 -37.46 -6.67
C ALA A 657 -17.39 -36.23 -5.74
N LEU A 658 -16.48 -35.26 -5.92
CA LEU A 658 -16.48 -34.02 -5.13
C LEU A 658 -17.73 -33.17 -5.39
N ARG A 659 -18.17 -33.08 -6.65
CA ARG A 659 -19.41 -32.36 -7.03
C ARG A 659 -20.66 -32.99 -6.41
N LYS A 660 -20.66 -34.32 -6.25
CA LYS A 660 -21.76 -35.05 -5.59
C LYS A 660 -21.80 -34.76 -4.09
N ALA A 661 -20.63 -34.69 -3.45
CA ALA A 661 -20.51 -34.33 -2.03
C ALA A 661 -20.99 -32.89 -1.76
N LYS A 662 -20.42 -31.90 -2.46
CA LYS A 662 -20.80 -30.48 -2.33
C LYS A 662 -20.73 -29.74 -3.68
N PRO A 663 -21.58 -28.72 -3.91
CA PRO A 663 -21.42 -27.79 -5.04
C PRO A 663 -19.99 -27.23 -5.10
N LEU A 664 -19.35 -27.35 -6.27
CA LEU A 664 -17.93 -27.06 -6.45
C LEU A 664 -17.69 -25.74 -7.19
N PHE A 665 -16.87 -24.89 -6.60
CA PHE A 665 -16.38 -23.64 -7.17
C PHE A 665 -14.86 -23.67 -7.30
N ILE A 666 -14.32 -23.09 -8.36
CA ILE A 666 -12.90 -23.17 -8.70
C ILE A 666 -12.36 -21.78 -9.02
N GLU A 667 -11.33 -21.36 -8.29
CA GLU A 667 -10.58 -20.14 -8.58
C GLU A 667 -9.75 -20.29 -9.86
N ARG A 668 -9.82 -19.29 -10.74
CA ARG A 668 -8.99 -19.14 -11.94
C ARG A 668 -8.34 -17.76 -11.89
N ARG A 669 -7.23 -17.57 -12.61
CA ARG A 669 -6.49 -16.29 -12.63
C ARG A 669 -7.37 -15.08 -13.02
N ASN A 670 -8.37 -15.30 -13.89
CA ASN A 670 -9.31 -14.27 -14.35
C ASN A 670 -10.72 -14.43 -13.74
N SER A 671 -10.86 -15.02 -12.56
CA SER A 671 -12.19 -15.27 -11.98
C SER A 671 -13.01 -13.99 -11.84
N PHE A 672 -14.24 -14.03 -12.38
CA PHE A 672 -15.26 -12.99 -12.22
C PHE A 672 -15.58 -12.79 -10.73
N SER A 673 -15.82 -11.53 -10.33
CA SER A 673 -16.22 -11.16 -8.96
C SER A 673 -17.48 -11.88 -8.49
N GLY A 674 -18.34 -12.35 -9.40
CA GLY A 674 -19.56 -13.09 -9.09
C GLY A 674 -19.35 -14.48 -8.46
N LEU A 675 -18.23 -15.17 -8.75
CA LEU A 675 -18.00 -16.55 -8.29
C LEU A 675 -18.03 -16.67 -6.76
N PHE A 676 -17.40 -15.72 -6.06
CA PHE A 676 -17.37 -15.72 -4.61
C PHE A 676 -18.76 -15.47 -4.01
N ASN A 677 -19.57 -14.61 -4.64
CA ASN A 677 -20.92 -14.31 -4.17
C ASN A 677 -21.84 -15.54 -4.28
N GLU A 678 -21.71 -16.32 -5.34
CA GLU A 678 -22.45 -17.59 -5.50
C GLU A 678 -21.99 -18.64 -4.48
N PHE A 679 -20.68 -18.81 -4.31
CA PHE A 679 -20.12 -19.67 -3.27
C PHE A 679 -20.65 -19.27 -1.89
N ALA A 680 -20.63 -17.98 -1.55
CA ALA A 680 -21.05 -17.47 -0.25
C ALA A 680 -22.54 -17.69 0.03
N LYS A 681 -23.39 -17.73 -1.01
CA LYS A 681 -24.81 -18.10 -0.86
C LYS A 681 -24.97 -19.58 -0.54
N LEU A 682 -24.30 -20.46 -1.28
CA LEU A 682 -24.44 -21.90 -1.09
C LEU A 682 -23.70 -22.43 0.14
N ALA A 683 -22.58 -21.83 0.53
CA ALA A 683 -21.81 -22.23 1.71
C ALA A 683 -22.62 -22.13 3.01
N ARG A 684 -23.53 -21.14 3.11
CA ARG A 684 -24.41 -20.94 4.27
C ARG A 684 -25.54 -21.97 4.37
N THR A 685 -25.76 -22.77 3.34
CA THR A 685 -26.78 -23.84 3.38
C THR A 685 -26.26 -25.06 4.15
N VAL A 686 -27.18 -25.90 4.63
CA VAL A 686 -26.85 -27.16 5.34
C VAL A 686 -25.99 -28.09 4.48
N LYS A 687 -26.27 -28.17 3.18
CA LYS A 687 -25.47 -28.94 2.22
C LYS A 687 -24.05 -28.36 2.09
N GLY A 688 -23.94 -27.03 2.20
CA GLY A 688 -22.68 -26.31 2.09
C GLY A 688 -22.14 -26.24 0.67
N ALA A 689 -20.92 -25.72 0.53
CA ALA A 689 -20.24 -25.58 -0.76
C ALA A 689 -18.74 -25.84 -0.60
N LEU A 690 -18.08 -26.24 -1.70
CA LEU A 690 -16.66 -26.50 -1.78
C LEU A 690 -15.99 -25.48 -2.71
N LEU A 691 -14.98 -24.77 -2.21
CA LEU A 691 -14.18 -23.83 -3.00
C LEU A 691 -12.75 -24.34 -3.13
N LEU A 692 -12.29 -24.56 -4.36
CA LEU A 692 -10.87 -24.80 -4.65
C LEU A 692 -10.22 -23.46 -4.97
N ALA A 693 -9.29 -23.05 -4.13
CA ALA A 693 -8.57 -21.79 -4.20
C ALA A 693 -7.06 -22.03 -4.23
N VAL A 694 -6.28 -20.99 -4.49
CA VAL A 694 -4.82 -21.05 -4.53
C VAL A 694 -4.21 -20.21 -3.41
N VAL A 695 -3.17 -20.74 -2.74
CA VAL A 695 -2.40 -19.97 -1.75
C VAL A 695 -1.69 -18.80 -2.45
N GLY A 696 -1.84 -17.58 -1.92
CA GLY A 696 -1.36 -16.34 -2.56
C GLY A 696 -2.18 -15.89 -3.78
N GLY A 697 -3.33 -16.54 -4.03
CA GLY A 697 -4.34 -16.10 -4.98
C GLY A 697 -5.17 -14.91 -4.48
N LYS A 698 -6.11 -14.45 -5.32
CA LYS A 698 -6.94 -13.27 -5.01
C LYS A 698 -7.89 -13.57 -3.85
N LEU A 699 -8.45 -14.78 -3.82
CA LEU A 699 -9.38 -15.19 -2.77
C LEU A 699 -8.67 -15.48 -1.43
N SER A 700 -7.38 -15.84 -1.43
CA SER A 700 -6.62 -16.08 -0.20
C SER A 700 -6.00 -14.81 0.41
N GLU A 701 -5.79 -13.73 -0.34
CA GLU A 701 -5.30 -12.46 0.22
C GLU A 701 -6.41 -11.42 0.54
N GLY A 702 -7.52 -11.43 -0.20
CA GLY A 702 -8.48 -10.32 -0.16
C GLY A 702 -9.76 -10.57 0.64
N ILE A 703 -10.05 -11.82 1.01
CA ILE A 703 -11.39 -12.23 1.47
C ILE A 703 -11.35 -12.82 2.88
N ASN A 704 -12.42 -12.62 3.62
CA ASN A 704 -12.63 -13.18 4.95
C ASN A 704 -13.64 -14.33 4.85
N PHE A 705 -13.32 -15.49 5.44
CA PHE A 705 -14.19 -16.67 5.44
C PHE A 705 -14.80 -16.84 6.83
N SER A 706 -15.68 -15.91 7.22
CA SER A 706 -16.31 -15.95 8.54
C SER A 706 -17.44 -16.96 8.60
N ASP A 707 -17.65 -17.53 9.79
CA ASP A 707 -18.81 -18.35 10.12
C ASP A 707 -19.02 -19.54 9.14
N GLU A 708 -20.23 -19.68 8.59
CA GLU A 708 -20.59 -20.79 7.70
C GLU A 708 -19.83 -20.75 6.36
N LEU A 709 -19.21 -19.62 6.00
CA LEU A 709 -18.47 -19.50 4.74
C LEU A 709 -17.24 -20.42 4.70
N GLY A 710 -16.66 -20.73 5.84
CA GLY A 710 -15.40 -21.48 5.93
C GLY A 710 -15.27 -22.30 7.20
N ARG A 711 -16.21 -23.19 7.51
CA ARG A 711 -16.11 -24.07 8.70
C ARG A 711 -14.90 -25.00 8.64
N THR A 712 -14.39 -25.33 7.45
CA THR A 712 -13.13 -26.03 7.31
C THR A 712 -12.25 -25.44 6.22
N VAL A 713 -10.99 -25.23 6.56
CA VAL A 713 -9.93 -24.92 5.59
C VAL A 713 -8.97 -26.08 5.48
N VAL A 714 -8.72 -26.50 4.25
CA VAL A 714 -7.78 -27.56 3.91
C VAL A 714 -6.63 -26.97 3.12
N VAL A 715 -5.40 -27.21 3.54
CA VAL A 715 -4.18 -26.78 2.82
C VAL A 715 -3.49 -28.02 2.27
N ILE A 716 -3.36 -28.09 0.94
CA ILE A 716 -2.72 -29.21 0.25
C ILE A 716 -1.26 -28.86 -0.02
N GLY A 717 -0.35 -29.71 0.45
CA GLY A 717 1.07 -29.53 0.21
C GLY A 717 1.63 -28.25 0.83
N LEU A 718 2.80 -27.85 0.31
CA LEU A 718 3.53 -26.66 0.72
C LEU A 718 3.77 -25.78 -0.54
N PRO A 719 3.33 -24.51 -0.57
CA PRO A 719 3.45 -23.58 -1.70
C PRO A 719 4.87 -23.02 -1.84
N TYR A 720 5.84 -23.89 -2.06
CA TYR A 720 7.21 -23.49 -2.33
C TYR A 720 7.32 -22.73 -3.67
N MET A 721 8.09 -21.64 -3.69
CA MET A 721 8.34 -20.84 -4.89
C MET A 721 9.09 -21.66 -5.95
N ASN A 722 9.10 -21.25 -7.22
CA ASN A 722 9.88 -21.99 -8.20
C ASN A 722 11.39 -21.73 -8.02
N ASN A 723 12.15 -22.75 -7.64
CA ASN A 723 13.61 -22.70 -7.55
C ASN A 723 14.32 -22.39 -8.87
N GLN A 724 13.65 -22.53 -10.01
CA GLN A 724 14.22 -22.15 -11.31
C GLN A 724 14.21 -20.64 -11.54
N ASN A 725 13.35 -19.90 -10.84
CA ASN A 725 13.23 -18.44 -10.98
C ASN A 725 14.55 -17.75 -10.59
N ILE A 726 15.05 -16.90 -11.48
CA ILE A 726 16.31 -16.19 -11.35
C ILE A 726 16.34 -15.32 -10.09
N ILE A 727 15.23 -14.62 -9.80
CA ILE A 727 15.08 -13.76 -8.63
C ILE A 727 15.20 -14.57 -7.34
N VAL A 728 14.55 -15.74 -7.29
CA VAL A 728 14.57 -16.62 -6.11
C VAL A 728 15.97 -17.17 -5.90
N LYS A 729 16.63 -17.64 -6.97
CA LYS A 729 18.03 -18.11 -6.90
C LYS A 729 18.97 -17.03 -6.41
N GLU A 730 18.85 -15.81 -6.92
CA GLU A 730 19.72 -14.70 -6.52
C GLU A 730 19.47 -14.31 -5.07
N LYS A 731 18.21 -14.30 -4.61
CA LYS A 731 17.89 -14.11 -3.19
C LYS A 731 18.47 -15.20 -2.31
N MET A 732 18.36 -16.47 -2.70
CA MET A 732 18.97 -17.59 -1.96
C MET A 732 20.48 -17.43 -1.84
N LYS A 733 21.16 -17.08 -2.94
CA LYS A 733 22.60 -16.81 -2.93
C LYS A 733 22.96 -15.68 -1.98
N PHE A 734 22.21 -14.59 -2.01
CA PHE A 734 22.40 -13.46 -1.09
C PHE A 734 22.21 -13.87 0.37
N MET A 735 21.15 -14.62 0.68
CA MET A 735 20.92 -15.09 2.04
C MET A 735 22.06 -15.98 2.53
N GLN A 736 22.56 -16.87 1.67
CA GLN A 736 23.68 -17.76 1.99
C GLN A 736 25.00 -17.01 2.18
N SER A 737 25.28 -15.99 1.35
CA SER A 737 26.51 -15.21 1.45
C SER A 737 26.56 -14.36 2.73
N GLU A 738 25.43 -13.77 3.13
CA GLU A 738 25.38 -12.84 4.27
C GLU A 738 25.11 -13.55 5.60
N PHE A 739 24.24 -14.57 5.64
CA PHE A 739 23.76 -15.19 6.88
C PHE A 739 24.29 -16.62 7.10
N GLY A 740 25.20 -17.08 6.24
CA GLY A 740 25.86 -18.38 6.39
C GLY A 740 25.07 -19.57 5.83
N PRO A 741 25.51 -20.81 6.11
CA PRO A 741 24.93 -22.01 5.55
C PRO A 741 23.51 -22.28 6.11
N ASN A 742 22.62 -22.81 5.28
CA ASN A 742 21.19 -23.12 5.53
C ASN A 742 20.21 -21.93 5.59
N SER A 743 20.69 -20.68 5.56
CA SER A 743 19.82 -19.50 5.57
C SER A 743 18.93 -19.39 4.31
N ASP A 744 19.37 -19.97 3.20
CA ASP A 744 18.63 -20.12 1.95
C ASP A 744 17.40 -21.01 2.13
N THR A 745 17.57 -22.16 2.78
CA THR A 745 16.48 -23.09 3.09
C THR A 745 15.50 -22.47 4.09
N GLU A 746 16.00 -21.79 5.11
CA GLU A 746 15.17 -21.09 6.10
C GLU A 746 14.35 -19.96 5.46
N TYR A 747 14.96 -19.16 4.58
CA TYR A 747 14.25 -18.13 3.82
C TYR A 747 13.11 -18.72 2.99
N TYR A 748 13.40 -19.81 2.30
CA TYR A 748 12.46 -20.47 1.40
C TYR A 748 11.30 -21.15 2.14
N GLU A 749 11.58 -21.78 3.29
CA GLU A 749 10.57 -22.35 4.19
C GLU A 749 9.72 -21.26 4.84
N SER A 750 10.34 -20.21 5.36
CA SER A 750 9.63 -19.10 5.99
C SER A 750 8.66 -18.41 5.02
N LYS A 751 9.04 -18.18 3.76
CA LYS A 751 8.14 -17.63 2.74
C LYS A 751 6.95 -18.53 2.43
N CYS A 752 7.19 -19.84 2.37
CA CYS A 752 6.15 -20.84 2.18
C CYS A 752 5.14 -20.83 3.35
N MET A 753 5.65 -20.83 4.58
CA MET A 753 4.83 -20.81 5.80
C MET A 753 4.07 -19.52 5.99
N HIS A 754 4.65 -18.38 5.59
CA HIS A 754 3.97 -17.10 5.61
C HIS A 754 2.67 -17.11 4.79
N ALA A 755 2.74 -17.63 3.57
CA ALA A 755 1.59 -17.70 2.67
C ALA A 755 0.51 -18.67 3.19
N ILE A 756 0.92 -19.77 3.84
CA ILE A 756 0.00 -20.70 4.53
C ILE A 756 -0.67 -20.01 5.71
N ASN A 757 0.12 -19.40 6.61
CA ASN A 757 -0.35 -18.72 7.81
C ASN A 757 -1.35 -17.62 7.45
N GLN A 758 -1.08 -16.86 6.39
CA GLN A 758 -1.99 -15.83 5.88
C GLN A 758 -3.31 -16.42 5.35
N SER A 759 -3.29 -17.61 4.77
CA SER A 759 -4.50 -18.28 4.26
C SER A 759 -5.34 -18.86 5.40
N ILE A 760 -4.70 -19.50 6.40
CA ILE A 760 -5.38 -20.12 7.55
C ILE A 760 -5.82 -19.11 8.62
N GLY A 761 -5.19 -17.93 8.72
CA GLY A 761 -5.70 -16.78 9.49
C GLY A 761 -7.02 -16.21 8.93
N ARG A 762 -7.51 -16.82 7.85
CA ARG A 762 -8.79 -16.68 7.13
C ARG A 762 -10.04 -16.64 7.97
N VAL A 763 -10.03 -17.61 8.87
CA VAL A 763 -11.16 -18.52 9.05
C VAL A 763 -11.92 -18.20 10.33
N ILE A 764 -11.25 -17.54 11.27
CA ILE A 764 -11.83 -17.12 12.54
C ILE A 764 -11.83 -15.60 12.56
N ARG A 765 -13.00 -15.00 12.77
CA ARG A 765 -13.17 -13.53 12.68
C ARG A 765 -13.70 -12.85 13.93
N HIS A 766 -14.29 -13.60 14.85
CA HIS A 766 -14.71 -13.06 16.14
C HIS A 766 -14.63 -14.12 17.23
N CYS A 767 -14.76 -13.69 18.48
CA CYS A 767 -14.65 -14.54 19.66
C CYS A 767 -15.62 -15.74 19.67
N ASN A 768 -16.77 -15.63 19.00
CA ASN A 768 -17.78 -16.69 18.93
C ASN A 768 -17.64 -17.63 17.72
N ASP A 769 -16.63 -17.42 16.87
CA ASP A 769 -16.46 -18.21 15.64
C ASP A 769 -15.74 -19.53 15.93
N TYR A 770 -15.87 -20.51 15.05
CA TYR A 770 -15.20 -21.81 15.17
C TYR A 770 -14.93 -22.43 13.81
N ALA A 771 -13.80 -23.13 13.71
CA ALA A 771 -13.37 -23.74 12.47
C ALA A 771 -12.42 -24.92 12.67
N ALA A 772 -12.32 -25.76 11.65
CA ALA A 772 -11.29 -26.78 11.54
C ALA A 772 -10.26 -26.41 10.47
N ILE A 773 -8.98 -26.67 10.75
CA ILE A 773 -7.87 -26.51 9.81
C ILE A 773 -7.28 -27.89 9.55
N VAL A 774 -7.17 -28.30 8.29
CA VAL A 774 -6.61 -29.59 7.88
C VAL A 774 -5.40 -29.37 6.99
N LEU A 775 -4.23 -29.78 7.45
CA LEU A 775 -2.96 -29.67 6.75
C LEU A 775 -2.62 -31.03 6.12
N ILE A 776 -2.53 -31.09 4.80
CA ILE A 776 -2.33 -32.35 4.05
C ILE A 776 -0.95 -32.34 3.39
N ASP A 777 0.05 -32.86 4.09
CA ASP A 777 1.38 -33.23 3.58
C ASP A 777 2.16 -33.92 4.72
N LEU A 778 2.97 -34.93 4.40
CA LEU A 778 3.87 -35.57 5.37
C LEU A 778 4.84 -34.56 6.02
N ARG A 779 5.27 -33.53 5.27
CA ARG A 779 6.25 -32.54 5.73
C ARG A 779 5.76 -31.68 6.89
N TYR A 780 4.44 -31.55 7.08
CA TYR A 780 3.89 -30.86 8.27
C TYR A 780 4.25 -31.54 9.60
N LYS A 781 4.74 -32.79 9.60
CA LYS A 781 5.30 -33.44 10.80
C LYS A 781 6.71 -32.98 11.15
N SER A 782 7.41 -32.29 10.26
CA SER A 782 8.77 -31.80 10.53
C SER A 782 8.74 -30.72 11.59
N GLU A 783 9.64 -30.81 12.58
CA GLU A 783 9.77 -29.80 13.64
C GLU A 783 10.03 -28.39 13.10
N ARG A 784 10.73 -28.27 11.98
CA ARG A 784 11.02 -26.97 11.33
C ARG A 784 9.74 -26.27 10.88
N ILE A 785 8.87 -27.01 10.18
CA ILE A 785 7.58 -26.49 9.69
C ILE A 785 6.61 -26.23 10.86
N LEU A 786 6.61 -27.10 11.87
CA LEU A 786 5.78 -26.93 13.07
C LEU A 786 6.18 -25.73 13.92
N ARG A 787 7.46 -25.33 13.87
CA ARG A 787 7.96 -24.13 14.57
C ARG A 787 7.40 -22.85 13.96
N ASP A 788 7.21 -22.82 12.65
CA ASP A 788 6.79 -21.64 11.90
C ASP A 788 5.25 -21.50 11.83
N LEU A 789 4.49 -22.41 12.46
CA LEU A 789 3.06 -22.26 12.65
C LEU A 789 2.74 -21.26 13.78
N PRO A 790 1.63 -20.49 13.68
CA PRO A 790 1.26 -19.51 14.69
C PRO A 790 1.06 -20.14 16.07
N ALA A 791 1.45 -19.40 17.11
CA ALA A 791 1.39 -19.85 18.50
C ALA A 791 -0.02 -20.24 18.96
N TRP A 792 -1.07 -19.69 18.34
CA TRP A 792 -2.47 -20.02 18.65
C TRP A 792 -2.97 -21.29 17.93
N ILE A 793 -2.27 -21.80 16.91
CA ILE A 793 -2.64 -23.04 16.20
C ILE A 793 -1.84 -24.22 16.73
N LYS A 794 -0.54 -24.03 16.94
CA LYS A 794 0.42 -25.09 17.29
C LYS A 794 -0.02 -25.97 18.49
N PRO A 795 -0.53 -25.44 19.62
CA PRO A 795 -0.98 -26.26 20.75
C PRO A 795 -2.21 -27.11 20.45
N ARG A 796 -2.99 -26.74 19.43
CA ARG A 796 -4.27 -27.38 19.04
C ARG A 796 -4.10 -28.34 17.87
N LEU A 797 -2.86 -28.58 17.44
CA LEU A 797 -2.54 -29.43 16.31
C LEU A 797 -2.54 -30.90 16.72
N TYR A 798 -3.47 -31.66 16.15
CA TYR A 798 -3.52 -33.11 16.28
C TYR A 798 -2.93 -33.78 15.04
N ASN A 799 -2.00 -34.71 15.25
CA ASN A 799 -1.39 -35.48 14.17
C ASN A 799 -2.18 -36.77 13.94
N ALA A 800 -3.00 -36.82 12.88
CA ALA A 800 -3.80 -37.99 12.60
C ALA A 800 -2.92 -39.18 12.17
N ASN A 801 -3.25 -40.37 12.68
CA ASN A 801 -2.56 -41.60 12.33
C ASN A 801 -2.88 -42.04 10.90
N ASN A 802 -4.15 -41.92 10.51
CA ASN A 802 -4.67 -42.21 9.19
C ASN A 802 -5.87 -41.30 8.87
N LEU A 803 -6.45 -41.45 7.67
CA LEU A 803 -7.60 -40.65 7.25
C LEU A 803 -8.84 -40.87 8.13
N ASP A 804 -9.11 -42.11 8.55
CA ASP A 804 -10.28 -42.44 9.36
C ASP A 804 -10.24 -41.75 10.73
N ASP A 805 -9.08 -41.77 11.37
CA ASP A 805 -8.79 -41.09 12.63
C ASP A 805 -9.01 -39.57 12.51
N GLY A 806 -8.52 -38.95 11.44
CA GLY A 806 -8.74 -37.53 11.15
C GLY A 806 -10.22 -37.19 10.97
N ILE A 807 -10.97 -38.02 10.23
CA ILE A 807 -12.42 -37.82 10.00
C ILE A 807 -13.21 -37.96 11.31
N GLN A 808 -12.87 -38.94 12.15
CA GLN A 808 -13.54 -39.11 13.45
C GLN A 808 -13.36 -37.87 14.32
N HIS A 809 -12.17 -37.28 14.36
CA HIS A 809 -11.92 -36.04 15.10
C HIS A 809 -12.71 -34.86 14.53
N LEU A 810 -12.76 -34.71 13.20
CA LEU A 810 -13.60 -33.68 12.54
C LEU A 810 -15.08 -33.82 12.91
N GLN A 811 -15.64 -35.03 12.81
CA GLN A 811 -17.03 -35.28 13.15
C GLN A 811 -17.34 -35.03 14.62
N ARG A 812 -16.44 -35.42 15.53
CA ARG A 812 -16.59 -35.16 16.97
C ARG A 812 -16.58 -33.65 17.25
N PHE A 813 -15.67 -32.91 16.62
CA PHE A 813 -15.56 -31.47 16.78
C PHE A 813 -16.84 -30.74 16.34
N PHE A 814 -17.33 -31.01 15.12
CA PHE A 814 -18.55 -30.34 14.64
C PHE A 814 -19.78 -30.71 15.46
N LYS A 815 -19.96 -31.98 15.84
CA LYS A 815 -21.04 -32.40 16.76
C LYS A 815 -20.96 -31.70 18.11
N SER A 816 -19.77 -31.58 18.69
CA SER A 816 -19.56 -30.89 19.96
C SER A 816 -19.93 -29.40 19.86
N MET A 817 -19.58 -28.76 18.75
CA MET A 817 -19.89 -27.35 18.53
C MET A 817 -21.38 -27.13 18.28
N ASP A 818 -22.03 -27.98 17.48
CA ASP A 818 -23.48 -27.92 17.25
C ASP A 818 -24.25 -28.06 18.57
N ASN A 819 -23.87 -29.02 19.42
CA ASN A 819 -24.47 -29.19 20.76
C ASN A 819 -24.25 -27.96 21.66
N SER A 820 -23.06 -27.36 21.61
CA SER A 820 -22.73 -26.14 22.37
C SER A 820 -23.57 -24.94 21.91
N ILE A 821 -23.80 -24.81 20.61
CA ILE A 821 -24.63 -23.76 20.01
C ILE A 821 -26.10 -23.96 20.38
N GLN A 822 -26.61 -25.19 20.26
CA GLN A 822 -28.00 -25.52 20.66
C GLN A 822 -28.25 -25.23 22.13
N LYS A 823 -27.30 -25.59 23.02
CA LYS A 823 -27.40 -25.28 24.45
C LYS A 823 -27.45 -23.77 24.72
N LYS A 824 -26.62 -22.98 24.05
CA LYS A 824 -26.66 -21.51 24.16
C LYS A 824 -27.96 -20.88 23.64
N ILE A 825 -28.63 -21.50 22.67
CA ILE A 825 -29.93 -21.05 22.17
C ILE A 825 -31.04 -21.38 23.17
N LEU A 826 -30.93 -22.51 23.88
CA LEU A 826 -31.89 -22.91 24.93
C LEU A 826 -31.73 -22.12 26.23
N ASP A 827 -30.50 -21.68 26.54
CA ASP A 827 -30.19 -20.88 27.73
C ASP A 827 -30.47 -19.37 27.56
N LYS A 828 -30.84 -18.91 26.35
CA LYS A 828 -31.24 -17.53 26.02
C LYS A 828 -32.74 -17.43 25.78
#